data_AF-A0A660VHS8-F1
#
_entry.id   AF-A0A660VHS8-F1
#
_cell.length_a   1.000
_cell.length_b   1.000
_cell.length_c   1.000
_cell.angle_alpha   90.00
_cell.angle_beta   90.00
_cell.angle_gamma   90.00
#
_symmetry.space_group_name_H-M   'P 1'
#
loop_
_entity.id
_entity.type
_entity.pdbx_description
1 polymer ?
#
loop_
_entity_poly.entity_id
_entity_poly.type
_entity_poly.pdbx_seq_one_letter_code
_entity_poly.pdbx_strand_id
1 'polypeptide(L)'
;MSVLRKGVSGFSLTAVVGSRLFLLAALVMLVATGCSSRKRKSRPSGSLTIATTSLPDATEGVTYSYTVTASGGNSANYNWSISGQPSWLTIDSATGELSGTPPAGSAGTYTFTVTVDDGQQTANKQFDLVVKSGGGGRTLSADFEANPTQGKAALTVAFTDKSTGNPTSWEWDFDNDGTVDSTQQNPTYTYSNPGWYTVKLTVSDGTDTDTCVREMYVLVAGRIYYVDGVNGDDANGGTGWNDAFATIGKALSVAGDYDLVLVADATYNETDLNFNGKKIYLKGVDHNTSGAQPEIDCQSNGRAFYFGSGETKDSVIDNVTIQNGRVEDTGGGAVLCENSSSPTIRNCVFENNEVADTNGMNDGEEGGAIFCDNSSPTITNCTFSDNGVDLHGGAVSCSSGSPSIINCTFSGNSGKYGGMIYCYNSSSPTLNNCILWSNTASTSGNEIHIEDPSSSCTLNYCCVDNTGYGGETGNIDDSNNCIFVDPQFVDAANGDYHLKPASPCIDTGSNAYISGVATDLDGKQRIVDGDGDGTATVDIGAYEFCNIMYVDGTSGDDTNDGISWGEAKKTIQGGIDAASDWWLVLVADGTYTGAGNKNIDFGGKKIYLKGVDHNNAGQRPVIDCQSSGRAFYFHLGETEDSVLDNFTIKNGSILAGGAIWCKNSSSPTITNCTFSNNSANDWGGAIFCWHCSSPTITNCTFIGNSAKWGGAIGCLTFNWPTITNCIFIDNSAADDGGAIDCVDSGPNIINCTFSGNSAKGNGGAIYCGSSSGPGSGSSPTLDNCVFWGNSAGNGANEICICDSGSSCTLNYCCVDNTGYGGQTGNITENNCIHQEPQFVDPANGDYHLKDTSPCIDAGDNSSVPSSVTTDLDGNQRIADGDNDGTATVDIGAYEYQP
;
A
#
# COMPACT_ATOMS: atom_id res chain seq x y z
N MET A 1 37.73 1.02 49.09
CA MET A 1 37.71 -0.20 49.94
C MET A 1 36.33 -0.80 49.82
N SER A 2 36.13 -2.11 49.69
CA SER A 2 37.08 -3.22 49.39
C SER A 2 37.63 -3.11 47.96
N VAL A 3 38.86 -2.64 47.69
CA VAL A 3 40.16 -3.36 47.79
C VAL A 3 40.11 -4.69 47.01
N LEU A 4 40.89 -4.95 45.94
CA LEU A 4 42.09 -4.33 45.32
C LEU A 4 41.76 -3.72 43.91
N ARG A 5 42.47 -2.75 43.27
CA ARG A 5 43.92 -2.52 42.93
C ARG A 5 44.49 -3.59 41.96
N LYS A 6 45.12 -3.31 40.80
CA LYS A 6 45.67 -2.13 40.07
C LYS A 6 45.41 -2.34 38.54
N GLY A 7 45.62 -1.44 37.56
CA GLY A 7 46.19 -0.07 37.50
C GLY A 7 47.37 0.04 36.50
N VAL A 8 47.60 1.24 35.90
CA VAL A 8 48.60 1.58 34.82
C VAL A 8 48.12 1.16 33.40
N SER A 9 48.11 1.94 32.30
CA SER A 9 48.36 3.37 31.92
C SER A 9 47.82 3.60 30.48
N GLY A 10 47.75 4.77 29.81
CA GLY A 10 48.12 6.19 30.05
C GLY A 10 48.19 6.98 28.70
N PHE A 11 48.51 8.30 28.72
CA PHE A 11 48.47 9.27 27.57
C PHE A 11 47.05 9.59 27.03
N SER A 12 46.71 10.76 26.43
CA SER A 12 47.45 12.01 26.10
C SER A 12 46.56 13.28 26.19
N LEU A 13 47.18 14.48 26.23
CA LEU A 13 46.61 15.82 25.90
C LEU A 13 46.43 16.00 24.37
N THR A 14 45.78 17.02 23.78
CA THR A 14 45.39 18.42 24.19
C THR A 14 44.01 18.77 23.56
N ALA A 15 43.38 19.97 23.46
CA ALA A 15 43.63 21.43 23.65
C ALA A 15 42.27 22.12 24.04
N VAL A 16 42.12 23.27 24.73
CA VAL A 16 42.62 24.68 24.62
C VAL A 16 41.89 25.47 23.50
N VAL A 17 40.83 26.29 23.73
CA VAL A 17 40.69 27.57 24.52
C VAL A 17 41.52 28.72 23.91
N GLY A 18 41.08 29.98 23.74
CA GLY A 18 39.85 30.73 24.09
C GLY A 18 40.19 32.19 24.53
N SER A 19 39.19 33.06 24.75
CA SER A 19 39.27 34.42 25.39
C SER A 19 39.46 35.69 24.52
N ARG A 20 39.39 36.88 25.16
CA ARG A 20 39.06 38.21 24.57
C ARG A 20 40.15 39.30 24.74
N LEU A 21 40.18 40.26 23.79
CA LEU A 21 40.26 41.75 23.95
C LEU A 21 41.31 42.40 24.91
N PHE A 22 42.28 43.18 24.38
CA PHE A 22 42.55 44.62 24.68
C PHE A 22 43.86 45.17 24.03
N LEU A 23 44.03 46.50 24.04
CA LEU A 23 45.16 47.27 23.47
C LEU A 23 46.36 47.39 24.42
N LEU A 24 47.60 47.49 23.88
CA LEU A 24 48.44 48.72 23.94
C LEU A 24 49.64 48.65 22.97
N ALA A 25 50.41 49.74 22.84
CA ALA A 25 51.44 49.95 21.82
C ALA A 25 52.88 50.13 22.39
N ALA A 26 53.90 49.92 21.55
CA ALA A 26 55.28 50.39 21.75
C ALA A 26 56.01 50.60 20.39
N LEU A 27 57.03 51.46 20.37
CA LEU A 27 57.73 51.95 19.17
C LEU A 27 59.26 51.98 19.41
N VAL A 28 60.08 51.41 18.51
CA VAL A 28 61.54 51.65 18.48
C VAL A 28 62.11 51.74 17.04
N MET A 29 62.97 52.76 16.86
CA MET A 29 63.94 53.13 15.80
C MET A 29 64.37 52.08 14.75
N LEU A 30 64.53 52.42 13.45
CA LEU A 30 65.65 53.16 12.77
C LEU A 30 66.99 52.36 12.77
N VAL A 31 67.85 52.34 11.73
CA VAL A 31 68.43 53.43 10.90
C VAL A 31 68.84 52.97 9.47
N ALA A 32 68.67 53.85 8.45
CA ALA A 32 69.35 54.04 7.13
C ALA A 32 70.00 52.86 6.33
N THR A 33 70.05 52.84 4.98
CA THR A 33 70.66 53.84 4.06
C THR A 33 70.29 53.60 2.58
N GLY A 34 70.53 54.59 1.71
CA GLY A 34 70.84 54.36 0.27
C GLY A 34 69.80 54.81 -0.76
N CYS A 35 70.14 55.81 -1.58
CA CYS A 35 69.27 56.37 -2.63
C CYS A 35 69.16 55.49 -3.89
N SER A 36 67.99 55.49 -4.55
CA SER A 36 67.86 55.94 -5.95
C SER A 36 66.42 55.82 -6.48
N SER A 37 65.96 56.82 -7.24
CA SER A 37 64.64 56.80 -7.88
C SER A 37 64.62 55.90 -9.14
N ARG A 38 63.86 54.82 -9.11
CA ARG A 38 63.48 54.06 -10.32
C ARG A 38 61.96 53.90 -10.37
N LYS A 39 61.33 54.36 -11.46
CA LYS A 39 59.91 54.08 -11.74
C LYS A 39 59.71 52.56 -11.81
N ARG A 40 59.16 51.94 -10.75
CA ARG A 40 58.61 50.60 -10.86
C ARG A 40 57.32 50.71 -11.67
N LYS A 41 57.25 50.00 -12.80
CA LYS A 41 55.97 49.69 -13.44
C LYS A 41 55.06 49.04 -12.40
N SER A 42 53.75 49.29 -12.47
CA SER A 42 52.79 48.45 -11.75
C SER A 42 53.05 46.98 -12.10
N ARG A 43 53.01 46.13 -11.07
CA ARG A 43 52.80 44.70 -11.27
C ARG A 43 51.44 44.57 -11.95
N PRO A 44 51.26 43.72 -12.98
CA PRO A 44 49.91 43.40 -13.45
C PRO A 44 49.08 42.93 -12.25
N SER A 45 47.84 43.37 -12.15
CA SER A 45 46.84 42.63 -11.39
C SER A 45 46.77 41.21 -11.96
N GLY A 46 46.30 40.24 -11.16
CA GLY A 46 45.93 38.95 -11.73
C GLY A 46 44.82 39.16 -12.78
N SER A 47 44.70 38.24 -13.74
CA SER A 47 43.49 38.15 -14.55
C SER A 47 42.29 38.11 -13.60
N LEU A 48 41.30 38.96 -13.82
CA LEU A 48 40.07 38.93 -13.03
C LEU A 48 39.34 37.61 -13.30
N THR A 49 38.91 36.90 -12.26
CA THR A 49 38.15 35.65 -12.36
C THR A 49 37.12 35.56 -11.24
N ILE A 50 35.92 35.06 -11.53
CA ILE A 50 34.97 34.66 -10.48
C ILE A 50 35.48 33.34 -9.88
N ALA A 51 35.65 33.30 -8.56
CA ALA A 51 36.26 32.21 -7.80
C ALA A 51 35.22 31.20 -7.26
N THR A 52 33.97 31.62 -7.09
CA THR A 52 32.86 30.72 -6.73
C THR A 52 32.69 29.62 -7.77
N THR A 53 32.73 28.35 -7.35
CA THR A 53 32.67 27.16 -8.22
C THR A 53 31.24 26.78 -8.59
N SER A 54 30.34 26.80 -7.61
CA SER A 54 28.92 26.43 -7.70
C SER A 54 28.14 27.26 -6.67
N LEU A 55 26.81 27.20 -6.73
CA LEU A 55 25.92 27.77 -5.72
C LEU A 55 25.32 26.65 -4.85
N PRO A 56 24.95 26.91 -3.59
CA PRO A 56 24.03 26.06 -2.85
C PRO A 56 22.63 26.07 -3.48
N ASP A 57 21.85 25.03 -3.28
CA ASP A 57 20.45 24.98 -3.69
C ASP A 57 19.61 26.06 -2.97
N ALA A 58 18.52 26.48 -3.62
CA ALA A 58 17.45 27.26 -3.01
C ALA A 58 16.23 26.37 -2.73
N THR A 59 15.27 26.89 -1.97
CA THR A 59 13.98 26.24 -1.69
C THR A 59 12.86 27.26 -1.84
N GLU A 60 11.72 26.85 -2.38
CA GLU A 60 10.53 27.71 -2.46
C GLU A 60 10.12 28.28 -1.09
N GLY A 61 9.66 29.52 -1.05
CA GLY A 61 9.28 30.24 0.17
C GLY A 61 10.45 30.65 1.09
N VAL A 62 11.62 30.03 0.97
CA VAL A 62 12.80 30.30 1.81
C VAL A 62 13.63 31.43 1.21
N THR A 63 14.01 32.40 2.05
CA THR A 63 14.90 33.50 1.63
C THR A 63 16.30 32.98 1.33
N TYR A 64 16.72 33.12 0.07
CA TYR A 64 18.05 32.79 -0.42
C TYR A 64 19.00 33.99 -0.25
N SER A 65 20.20 33.74 0.28
CA SER A 65 21.32 34.69 0.28
C SER A 65 22.64 33.93 0.07
N TYR A 66 23.44 34.37 -0.91
CA TYR A 66 24.77 33.83 -1.15
C TYR A 66 25.72 34.85 -1.79
N THR A 67 26.86 35.14 -1.16
CA THR A 67 27.86 36.07 -1.72
C THR A 67 28.81 35.35 -2.68
N VAL A 68 28.78 35.70 -3.96
CA VAL A 68 29.80 35.25 -4.92
C VAL A 68 31.12 35.99 -4.70
N THR A 69 32.24 35.34 -5.04
CA THR A 69 33.59 35.86 -4.80
C THR A 69 34.42 35.90 -6.08
N ALA A 70 35.38 36.82 -6.15
CA ALA A 70 36.28 36.98 -7.30
C ALA A 70 37.75 37.16 -6.85
N SER A 71 38.67 36.83 -7.74
CA SER A 71 40.11 36.87 -7.53
C SER A 71 40.83 37.59 -8.67
N GLY A 72 42.06 38.05 -8.41
CA GLY A 72 42.80 38.90 -9.35
C GLY A 72 42.25 40.33 -9.37
N GLY A 73 42.48 41.02 -10.47
CA GLY A 73 41.96 42.37 -10.71
C GLY A 73 42.33 43.44 -9.68
N ASN A 74 41.49 44.47 -9.61
CA ASN A 74 41.49 45.52 -8.59
C ASN A 74 40.28 45.35 -7.65
N SER A 75 40.44 44.53 -6.60
CA SER A 75 39.35 44.19 -5.66
C SER A 75 38.78 45.37 -4.85
N ALA A 76 39.39 46.55 -4.91
CA ALA A 76 38.83 47.78 -4.34
C ALA A 76 37.73 48.43 -5.21
N ASN A 77 37.54 47.93 -6.45
CA ASN A 77 36.63 48.48 -7.45
C ASN A 77 35.62 47.45 -7.98
N TYR A 78 35.51 46.25 -7.39
CA TYR A 78 34.58 45.22 -7.87
C TYR A 78 33.14 45.76 -7.91
N ASN A 79 32.57 45.79 -9.11
CA ASN A 79 31.17 46.10 -9.37
C ASN A 79 30.51 44.90 -10.02
N TRP A 80 29.54 44.30 -9.34
CA TRP A 80 28.85 43.09 -9.75
C TRP A 80 27.56 43.38 -10.53
N SER A 81 27.20 42.46 -11.42
CA SER A 81 25.91 42.45 -12.13
C SER A 81 25.49 41.04 -12.51
N ILE A 82 24.19 40.86 -12.78
CA ILE A 82 23.56 39.58 -13.09
C ILE A 82 22.68 39.73 -14.35
N SER A 83 22.60 38.69 -15.16
CA SER A 83 21.73 38.63 -16.34
C SER A 83 21.21 37.21 -16.61
N GLY A 84 19.97 37.11 -17.10
CA GLY A 84 19.28 35.83 -17.35
C GLY A 84 18.65 35.20 -16.10
N GLN A 85 18.68 35.88 -14.96
CA GLN A 85 18.13 35.40 -13.70
C GLN A 85 16.59 35.46 -13.64
N PRO A 86 15.92 34.61 -12.84
CA PRO A 86 14.49 34.73 -12.57
C PRO A 86 14.14 36.03 -11.86
N SER A 87 12.89 36.48 -12.00
CA SER A 87 12.40 37.77 -11.51
C SER A 87 12.51 37.98 -10.00
N TRP A 88 12.59 36.91 -9.22
CA TRP A 88 12.74 36.93 -7.77
C TRP A 88 14.20 37.03 -7.29
N LEU A 89 15.19 36.86 -8.17
CA LEU A 89 16.61 36.86 -7.82
C LEU A 89 17.30 38.17 -8.22
N THR A 90 18.08 38.72 -7.30
CA THR A 90 18.85 39.97 -7.49
C THR A 90 20.31 39.78 -7.07
N ILE A 91 21.17 40.75 -7.41
CA ILE A 91 22.55 40.82 -6.89
C ILE A 91 22.84 42.23 -6.37
N ASP A 92 23.46 42.36 -5.21
CA ASP A 92 24.05 43.63 -4.76
C ASP A 92 25.34 43.91 -5.53
N SER A 93 25.42 45.08 -6.16
CA SER A 93 26.53 45.42 -7.05
C SER A 93 27.85 45.74 -6.35
N ALA A 94 27.85 45.99 -5.03
CA ALA A 94 29.05 46.29 -4.26
C ALA A 94 29.59 45.06 -3.50
N THR A 95 28.72 44.16 -3.02
CA THR A 95 29.12 42.96 -2.27
C THR A 95 29.23 41.71 -3.12
N GLY A 96 28.43 41.59 -4.19
CA GLY A 96 28.24 40.33 -4.91
C GLY A 96 27.27 39.36 -4.21
N GLU A 97 26.44 39.85 -3.29
CA GLU A 97 25.39 39.05 -2.65
C GLU A 97 24.22 38.81 -3.59
N LEU A 98 24.05 37.56 -4.02
CA LEU A 98 22.82 37.06 -4.62
C LEU A 98 21.75 36.97 -3.54
N SER A 99 20.59 37.59 -3.73
CA SER A 99 19.47 37.48 -2.77
C SER A 99 18.10 37.53 -3.43
N GLY A 100 17.14 36.83 -2.81
CA GLY A 100 15.76 36.67 -3.28
C GLY A 100 14.98 35.63 -2.48
N THR A 101 13.72 35.39 -2.85
CA THR A 101 12.91 34.28 -2.32
C THR A 101 12.17 33.64 -3.51
N PRO A 102 12.40 32.35 -3.84
CA PRO A 102 11.66 31.70 -4.91
C PRO A 102 10.18 31.57 -4.53
N PRO A 103 9.22 31.95 -5.38
CA PRO A 103 7.80 31.75 -5.12
C PRO A 103 7.42 30.26 -5.23
N ALA A 104 6.22 29.90 -4.76
CA ALA A 104 5.66 28.57 -4.96
C ALA A 104 5.51 28.25 -6.47
N GLY A 105 5.74 27.00 -6.86
CA GLY A 105 5.67 26.58 -8.27
C GLY A 105 6.79 27.14 -9.15
N SER A 106 7.96 27.44 -8.56
CA SER A 106 9.20 27.84 -9.25
C SER A 106 10.32 26.79 -9.16
N ALA A 107 10.06 25.59 -8.65
CA ALA A 107 10.99 24.48 -8.60
C ALA A 107 11.59 24.15 -9.99
N GLY A 108 12.90 23.89 -10.01
CA GLY A 108 13.66 23.67 -11.23
C GLY A 108 15.02 24.37 -11.24
N THR A 109 15.74 24.25 -12.36
CA THR A 109 17.11 24.76 -12.48
C THR A 109 17.14 26.09 -13.24
N TYR A 110 17.62 27.14 -12.58
CA TYR A 110 17.79 28.48 -13.16
C TYR A 110 19.24 28.73 -13.56
N THR A 111 19.49 28.73 -14.87
CA THR A 111 20.80 29.06 -15.44
C THR A 111 20.92 30.57 -15.72
N PHE A 112 21.82 31.27 -15.02
CA PHE A 112 22.06 32.71 -15.21
C PHE A 112 23.55 33.06 -15.25
N THR A 113 23.88 34.27 -15.72
CA THR A 113 25.26 34.76 -15.79
C THR A 113 25.50 35.85 -14.75
N VAL A 114 26.56 35.68 -13.95
CA VAL A 114 27.09 36.71 -13.06
C VAL A 114 28.35 37.31 -13.67
N THR A 115 28.49 38.63 -13.54
CA THR A 115 29.61 39.41 -14.06
C THR A 115 30.21 40.27 -12.96
N VAL A 116 31.53 40.42 -12.96
CA VAL A 116 32.29 41.36 -12.12
C VAL A 116 33.19 42.22 -12.99
N ASP A 117 33.19 43.53 -12.75
CA ASP A 117 34.10 44.49 -13.37
C ASP A 117 34.96 45.16 -12.29
N ASP A 118 36.27 45.36 -12.54
CA ASP A 118 37.19 46.04 -11.61
C ASP A 118 37.53 47.49 -12.01
N GLY A 119 36.82 48.02 -13.01
CA GLY A 119 37.05 49.29 -13.67
C GLY A 119 38.14 49.27 -14.75
N GLN A 120 38.80 48.12 -14.98
CA GLN A 120 39.85 47.91 -16.00
C GLN A 120 39.69 46.56 -16.75
N GLN A 121 39.09 45.56 -16.12
CA GLN A 121 38.84 44.21 -16.61
C GLN A 121 37.43 43.77 -16.21
N THR A 122 36.82 42.93 -17.04
CA THR A 122 35.53 42.30 -16.77
C THR A 122 35.70 40.78 -16.81
N ALA A 123 35.08 40.06 -15.87
CA ALA A 123 34.99 38.60 -15.89
C ALA A 123 33.53 38.18 -15.69
N ASN A 124 33.10 37.17 -16.43
CA ASN A 124 31.76 36.58 -16.33
C ASN A 124 31.86 35.09 -16.04
N LYS A 125 30.79 34.55 -15.45
CA LYS A 125 30.60 33.12 -15.24
C LYS A 125 29.10 32.80 -15.19
N GLN A 126 28.73 31.70 -15.85
CA GLN A 126 27.41 31.10 -15.79
C GLN A 126 27.30 30.23 -14.53
N PHE A 127 26.15 30.27 -13.87
CA PHE A 127 25.79 29.45 -12.73
C PHE A 127 24.40 28.87 -12.93
N ASP A 128 24.25 27.62 -12.50
CA ASP A 128 22.96 26.99 -12.28
C ASP A 128 22.61 27.11 -10.79
N LEU A 129 21.36 27.51 -10.52
CA LEU A 129 20.77 27.47 -9.18
C LEU A 129 19.57 26.52 -9.25
N VAL A 130 19.67 25.39 -8.55
CA VAL A 130 18.54 24.48 -8.35
C VAL A 130 17.64 25.08 -7.28
N VAL A 131 16.40 25.43 -7.64
CA VAL A 131 15.32 25.61 -6.66
C VAL A 131 14.71 24.23 -6.46
N LYS A 132 14.92 23.66 -5.27
CA LYS A 132 14.17 22.50 -4.81
C LYS A 132 12.75 22.92 -4.47
N SER A 133 11.79 22.04 -4.77
CA SER A 133 10.44 22.14 -4.21
C SER A 133 10.53 22.24 -2.69
N GLY A 134 9.61 22.98 -2.07
CA GLY A 134 9.45 22.96 -0.62
C GLY A 134 9.05 21.56 -0.18
N GLY A 135 9.92 20.88 0.58
CA GLY A 135 9.67 19.50 1.02
C GLY A 135 8.38 19.42 1.85
N GLY A 136 7.41 18.64 1.37
CA GLY A 136 6.06 18.60 1.89
C GLY A 136 5.17 19.67 1.26
N GLY A 137 4.52 19.32 0.15
CA GLY A 137 3.37 20.07 -0.37
C GLY A 137 2.21 19.95 0.61
N ARG A 138 2.13 20.88 1.57
CA ARG A 138 0.94 21.07 2.40
C ARG A 138 0.06 22.11 1.73
N THR A 139 -0.74 21.65 0.78
CA THR A 139 -2.02 22.29 0.45
C THR A 139 -2.70 22.65 1.78
N LEU A 140 -3.15 23.90 1.91
CA LEU A 140 -3.90 24.31 3.08
C LEU A 140 -5.08 23.35 3.24
N SER A 141 -5.14 22.65 4.38
CA SER A 141 -6.09 21.58 4.60
C SER A 141 -6.68 21.72 5.99
N ALA A 142 -7.99 21.92 6.05
CA ALA A 142 -8.74 22.11 7.27
C ALA A 142 -8.98 20.78 7.97
N ASP A 143 -8.69 20.71 9.26
CA ASP A 143 -9.13 19.60 10.12
C ASP A 143 -9.27 20.04 11.57
N PHE A 144 -10.11 19.33 12.33
CA PHE A 144 -10.31 19.54 13.76
C PHE A 144 -10.81 18.29 14.49
N GLU A 145 -10.50 18.23 15.79
CA GLU A 145 -11.14 17.34 16.76
C GLU A 145 -11.98 18.14 17.77
N ALA A 146 -12.89 17.46 18.47
CA ALA A 146 -13.66 18.02 19.58
C ALA A 146 -13.66 17.09 20.80
N ASN A 147 -13.73 17.67 22.00
CA ASN A 147 -13.85 16.91 23.24
C ASN A 147 -14.71 17.66 24.29
N PRO A 148 -15.80 17.05 24.82
CA PRO A 148 -16.40 15.78 24.41
C PRO A 148 -17.30 15.94 23.16
N THR A 149 -17.39 14.91 22.32
CA THR A 149 -18.36 14.83 21.20
C THR A 149 -19.77 14.41 21.63
N GLN A 150 -19.95 13.89 22.83
CA GLN A 150 -21.27 13.50 23.35
C GLN A 150 -21.42 13.82 24.84
N GLY A 151 -22.58 14.34 25.24
CA GLY A 151 -22.88 14.63 26.65
C GLY A 151 -24.20 15.36 26.86
N LYS A 152 -24.60 15.53 28.11
CA LYS A 152 -25.92 16.07 28.47
C LYS A 152 -26.01 17.60 28.35
N ALA A 153 -27.15 18.12 27.91
CA ALA A 153 -27.45 19.56 27.90
C ALA A 153 -27.35 20.21 29.30
N ALA A 154 -26.74 21.38 29.48
CA ALA A 154 -25.94 22.13 28.49
C ALA A 154 -24.51 21.56 28.40
N LEU A 155 -24.02 21.35 27.19
CA LEU A 155 -22.74 20.70 26.92
C LEU A 155 -21.70 21.74 26.47
N THR A 156 -20.65 21.94 27.27
CA THR A 156 -19.46 22.72 26.86
C THR A 156 -18.48 21.79 26.16
N VAL A 157 -18.09 22.16 24.94
CA VAL A 157 -17.18 21.40 24.08
C VAL A 157 -15.95 22.24 23.79
N ALA A 158 -14.75 21.65 23.91
CA ALA A 158 -13.51 22.23 23.43
C ALA A 158 -13.18 21.69 22.05
N PHE A 159 -12.79 22.57 21.13
CA PHE A 159 -12.36 22.23 19.78
C PHE A 159 -10.87 22.50 19.63
N THR A 160 -10.16 21.58 18.98
CA THR A 160 -8.73 21.68 18.71
C THR A 160 -8.49 21.65 17.20
N ASP A 161 -7.79 22.66 16.71
CA ASP A 161 -7.32 22.75 15.33
C ASP A 161 -6.28 21.65 15.02
N LYS A 162 -6.48 20.96 13.89
CA LYS A 162 -5.55 19.98 13.30
C LYS A 162 -5.05 20.40 11.92
N SER A 163 -5.57 21.50 11.40
CA SER A 163 -5.38 21.96 10.02
C SER A 163 -3.90 22.09 9.66
N THR A 164 -3.54 21.59 8.48
CA THR A 164 -2.18 21.66 7.94
C THR A 164 -2.04 22.82 6.94
N GLY A 165 -0.82 23.11 6.48
CA GLY A 165 -0.53 24.25 5.58
C GLY A 165 -0.16 25.56 6.28
N ASN A 166 -0.11 25.58 7.62
CA ASN A 166 0.18 26.78 8.44
C ASN A 166 -0.91 27.88 8.36
N PRO A 167 -2.18 27.56 8.71
CA PRO A 167 -3.25 28.56 8.74
C PRO A 167 -2.91 29.77 9.62
N THR A 168 -3.41 30.94 9.21
CA THR A 168 -3.23 32.23 9.89
C THR A 168 -4.53 32.80 10.47
N SER A 169 -5.67 32.29 9.98
CA SER A 169 -7.01 32.62 10.46
C SER A 169 -7.93 31.40 10.37
N TRP A 170 -8.90 31.35 11.28
CA TRP A 170 -9.91 30.30 11.43
C TRP A 170 -11.29 30.97 11.50
N GLU A 171 -12.30 30.35 10.88
CA GLU A 171 -13.70 30.72 10.98
C GLU A 171 -14.50 29.46 11.34
N TRP A 172 -15.00 29.41 12.58
CA TRP A 172 -15.80 28.31 13.12
C TRP A 172 -17.28 28.65 13.07
N ASP A 173 -18.08 27.67 12.68
CA ASP A 173 -19.54 27.68 12.65
C ASP A 173 -20.00 26.37 13.33
N PHE A 174 -20.56 26.48 14.54
CA PHE A 174 -20.72 25.32 15.45
C PHE A 174 -22.06 24.57 15.30
N ASP A 175 -23.02 25.13 14.56
CA ASP A 175 -24.26 24.46 14.17
C ASP A 175 -24.55 24.51 12.65
N ASN A 176 -23.62 25.07 11.86
CA ASN A 176 -23.62 25.15 10.40
C ASN A 176 -24.79 25.99 9.83
N ASP A 177 -25.15 27.08 10.52
CA ASP A 177 -26.20 28.03 10.08
C ASP A 177 -25.71 29.05 9.03
N GLY A 178 -24.40 29.13 8.81
CA GLY A 178 -23.74 30.07 7.91
C GLY A 178 -23.15 31.31 8.61
N THR A 179 -23.24 31.39 9.94
CA THR A 179 -22.67 32.45 10.77
C THR A 179 -21.37 32.00 11.45
N VAL A 180 -20.34 32.85 11.42
CA VAL A 180 -19.09 32.56 12.14
C VAL A 180 -19.25 32.89 13.63
N ASP A 181 -19.30 31.86 14.47
CA ASP A 181 -19.34 31.94 15.94
C ASP A 181 -18.01 32.39 16.56
N SER A 182 -16.88 31.91 16.00
CA SER A 182 -15.56 32.09 16.59
C SER A 182 -14.45 32.17 15.54
N THR A 183 -13.43 32.98 15.85
CA THR A 183 -12.19 33.12 15.08
C THR A 183 -10.92 32.80 15.89
N GLN A 184 -11.09 32.10 17.02
CA GLN A 184 -9.98 31.55 17.79
C GLN A 184 -9.52 30.22 17.18
N GLN A 185 -8.22 29.92 17.20
CA GLN A 185 -7.70 28.63 16.71
C GLN A 185 -8.28 27.44 17.49
N ASN A 186 -8.29 27.50 18.82
CA ASN A 186 -8.76 26.39 19.69
C ASN A 186 -9.88 26.89 20.62
N PRO A 187 -11.13 27.00 20.13
CA PRO A 187 -12.24 27.61 20.87
C PRO A 187 -12.95 26.64 21.82
N THR A 188 -13.82 27.20 22.67
CA THR A 188 -14.81 26.43 23.44
C THR A 188 -16.22 26.95 23.16
N TYR A 189 -17.14 26.08 22.77
CA TYR A 189 -18.56 26.43 22.57
C TYR A 189 -19.43 25.79 23.67
N THR A 190 -20.69 26.23 23.83
CA THR A 190 -21.62 25.63 24.81
C THR A 190 -23.03 25.50 24.25
N TYR A 191 -23.34 24.29 23.80
CA TYR A 191 -24.65 23.94 23.28
C TYR A 191 -25.67 23.82 24.42
N SER A 192 -26.75 24.60 24.34
CA SER A 192 -27.73 24.71 25.44
C SER A 192 -28.94 23.79 25.32
N ASN A 193 -29.19 23.22 24.14
CA ASN A 193 -30.36 22.38 23.83
C ASN A 193 -29.91 20.97 23.40
N PRO A 194 -30.72 19.92 23.64
CA PRO A 194 -30.49 18.63 23.01
C PRO A 194 -30.62 18.67 21.48
N GLY A 195 -29.81 17.88 20.78
CA GLY A 195 -29.73 17.83 19.33
C GLY A 195 -28.40 17.28 18.81
N TRP A 196 -28.39 16.83 17.56
CA TRP A 196 -27.17 16.63 16.78
C TRP A 196 -26.72 17.97 16.18
N TYR A 197 -25.41 18.22 16.19
CA TYR A 197 -24.79 19.43 15.65
C TYR A 197 -23.72 19.07 14.64
N THR A 198 -23.85 19.63 13.43
CA THR A 198 -22.80 19.66 12.40
C THR A 198 -21.85 20.80 12.71
N VAL A 199 -20.55 20.54 12.67
CA VAL A 199 -19.53 21.57 12.92
C VAL A 199 -18.71 21.81 11.66
N LYS A 200 -18.42 23.08 11.39
CA LYS A 200 -17.62 23.52 10.26
C LYS A 200 -16.45 24.38 10.73
N LEU A 201 -15.29 24.14 10.12
CA LEU A 201 -14.10 24.98 10.24
C LEU A 201 -13.64 25.37 8.83
N THR A 202 -13.59 26.66 8.54
CA THR A 202 -12.88 27.22 7.39
C THR A 202 -11.56 27.84 7.87
N VAL A 203 -10.45 27.58 7.18
CA VAL A 203 -9.13 28.19 7.49
C VAL A 203 -8.57 28.94 6.29
N SER A 204 -7.66 29.89 6.55
CA SER A 204 -6.89 30.60 5.51
C SER A 204 -5.46 30.91 5.98
N ASP A 205 -4.49 30.79 5.08
CA ASP A 205 -3.11 31.28 5.24
C ASP A 205 -2.95 32.75 4.76
N GLY A 206 -4.00 33.34 4.18
CA GLY A 206 -4.02 34.66 3.55
C GLY A 206 -3.85 34.66 2.03
N THR A 207 -3.64 33.49 1.43
CA THR A 207 -3.53 33.27 -0.03
C THR A 207 -4.62 32.31 -0.52
N ASP A 208 -4.78 31.18 0.17
CA ASP A 208 -5.75 30.13 -0.11
C ASP A 208 -6.73 29.94 1.07
N THR A 209 -7.76 29.12 0.86
CA THR A 209 -8.78 28.77 1.87
C THR A 209 -9.18 27.30 1.73
N ASP A 210 -9.34 26.60 2.85
CA ASP A 210 -9.94 25.26 2.86
C ASP A 210 -11.00 25.12 3.97
N THR A 211 -11.87 24.10 3.89
CA THR A 211 -13.02 23.92 4.77
C THR A 211 -13.31 22.46 5.11
N CYS A 212 -13.26 22.15 6.41
CA CYS A 212 -13.69 20.88 6.97
C CYS A 212 -15.13 21.02 7.48
N VAL A 213 -15.98 20.04 7.17
CA VAL A 213 -17.32 19.89 7.75
C VAL A 213 -17.44 18.49 8.31
N ARG A 214 -17.79 18.37 9.60
CA ARG A 214 -18.12 17.09 10.23
C ARG A 214 -19.62 17.08 10.53
N GLU A 215 -20.41 16.36 9.73
CA GLU A 215 -21.84 16.21 9.97
C GLU A 215 -22.14 15.38 11.23
N MET A 216 -23.21 15.75 11.95
CA MET A 216 -23.69 15.04 13.15
C MET A 216 -22.55 14.69 14.14
N TYR A 217 -21.66 15.66 14.36
CA TYR A 217 -20.38 15.43 15.05
C TYR A 217 -20.47 15.59 16.57
N VAL A 218 -21.35 16.48 17.06
CA VAL A 218 -21.63 16.63 18.49
C VAL A 218 -23.07 16.24 18.79
N LEU A 219 -23.28 15.27 19.69
CA LEU A 219 -24.59 15.01 20.29
C LEU A 219 -24.70 15.69 21.65
N VAL A 220 -25.72 16.54 21.77
CA VAL A 220 -26.20 17.02 23.05
C VAL A 220 -27.42 16.20 23.46
N ALA A 221 -27.29 15.45 24.54
CA ALA A 221 -28.32 14.54 25.01
C ALA A 221 -29.28 15.20 26.02
N GLY A 222 -30.58 14.87 25.97
CA GLY A 222 -31.57 15.23 26.99
C GLY A 222 -31.35 14.44 28.29
N ARG A 223 -31.18 13.13 28.15
CA ARG A 223 -30.77 12.16 29.16
C ARG A 223 -29.77 11.17 28.57
N ILE A 224 -29.12 10.43 29.46
CA ILE A 224 -28.29 9.29 29.13
C ILE A 224 -28.87 8.12 29.91
N TYR A 225 -29.16 7.02 29.22
CA TYR A 225 -29.60 5.75 29.77
C TYR A 225 -28.53 4.69 29.56
N TYR A 226 -28.48 3.71 30.47
CA TYR A 226 -27.49 2.65 30.48
C TYR A 226 -28.17 1.27 30.47
N VAL A 227 -27.67 0.37 29.64
CA VAL A 227 -28.16 -1.01 29.46
C VAL A 227 -26.98 -1.97 29.60
N ASP A 228 -27.12 -2.99 30.44
CA ASP A 228 -26.13 -4.05 30.61
C ASP A 228 -26.83 -5.40 30.81
N GLY A 229 -26.76 -6.26 29.78
CA GLY A 229 -27.36 -7.59 29.79
C GLY A 229 -26.72 -8.57 30.80
N VAL A 230 -25.56 -8.24 31.38
CA VAL A 230 -24.86 -9.11 32.36
C VAL A 230 -25.26 -8.78 33.80
N ASN A 231 -25.31 -7.50 34.19
CA ASN A 231 -25.53 -7.07 35.59
C ASN A 231 -26.76 -6.17 35.80
N GLY A 232 -27.49 -5.78 34.75
CA GLY A 232 -28.66 -4.89 34.81
C GLY A 232 -29.94 -5.51 35.39
N ASP A 233 -30.94 -4.67 35.65
CA ASP A 233 -32.30 -5.07 36.04
C ASP A 233 -33.31 -4.03 35.49
N ASP A 234 -34.38 -4.48 34.83
CA ASP A 234 -35.41 -3.58 34.27
C ASP A 234 -36.30 -2.90 35.34
N ALA A 235 -36.10 -3.23 36.62
CA ALA A 235 -36.61 -2.50 37.77
C ALA A 235 -35.77 -1.25 38.15
N ASN A 236 -34.57 -1.08 37.59
CA ASN A 236 -33.66 0.04 37.87
C ASN A 236 -34.14 1.37 37.24
N GLY A 237 -33.39 2.45 37.48
CA GLY A 237 -33.63 3.79 36.91
C GLY A 237 -32.99 4.03 35.54
N GLY A 238 -32.01 3.21 35.14
CA GLY A 238 -31.21 3.38 33.92
C GLY A 238 -30.16 4.50 34.01
N THR A 239 -29.84 5.03 35.20
CA THR A 239 -29.11 6.31 35.36
C THR A 239 -27.59 6.22 35.45
N GLY A 240 -27.03 5.01 35.38
CA GLY A 240 -25.59 4.71 35.37
C GLY A 240 -25.38 3.19 35.38
N TRP A 241 -24.15 2.71 35.15
CA TRP A 241 -23.88 1.26 35.08
C TRP A 241 -24.35 0.45 36.30
N ASN A 242 -24.24 1.00 37.53
CA ASN A 242 -24.73 0.36 38.76
C ASN A 242 -26.27 0.48 38.96
N ASP A 243 -26.98 1.02 37.98
CA ASP A 243 -28.43 1.27 37.92
C ASP A 243 -28.92 1.00 36.48
N ALA A 244 -28.23 0.15 35.71
CA ALA A 244 -28.54 -0.11 34.31
C ALA A 244 -29.81 -0.97 34.15
N PHE A 245 -30.51 -0.77 33.03
CA PHE A 245 -31.54 -1.72 32.60
C PHE A 245 -30.88 -3.03 32.14
N ALA A 246 -31.63 -4.13 32.19
CA ALA A 246 -31.17 -5.40 31.62
C ALA A 246 -31.39 -5.44 30.10
N THR A 247 -32.45 -4.78 29.61
CA THR A 247 -32.86 -4.84 28.19
C THR A 247 -32.80 -3.50 27.46
N ILE A 248 -32.53 -3.56 26.16
CA ILE A 248 -32.52 -2.44 25.22
C ILE A 248 -33.94 -1.91 25.04
N GLY A 249 -34.93 -2.79 24.84
CA GLY A 249 -36.33 -2.45 24.71
C GLY A 249 -36.87 -1.70 25.93
N LYS A 250 -36.38 -2.02 27.14
CA LYS A 250 -36.68 -1.25 28.35
C LYS A 250 -36.16 0.19 28.26
N ALA A 251 -34.92 0.41 27.82
CA ALA A 251 -34.37 1.76 27.64
C ALA A 251 -35.14 2.55 26.57
N LEU A 252 -35.40 1.95 25.40
CA LEU A 252 -36.17 2.56 24.32
C LEU A 252 -37.59 2.95 24.75
N SER A 253 -38.20 2.20 25.68
CA SER A 253 -39.52 2.52 26.24
C SER A 253 -39.56 3.82 27.05
N VAL A 254 -38.45 4.20 27.72
CA VAL A 254 -38.38 5.39 28.59
C VAL A 254 -37.65 6.59 27.96
N ALA A 255 -36.81 6.36 26.96
CA ALA A 255 -36.11 7.40 26.20
C ALA A 255 -37.09 8.29 25.41
N GLY A 256 -36.70 9.56 25.20
CA GLY A 256 -37.35 10.51 24.30
C GLY A 256 -36.44 11.01 23.18
N ASP A 257 -36.84 12.08 22.50
CA ASP A 257 -36.02 12.71 21.45
C ASP A 257 -34.70 13.26 21.99
N TYR A 258 -33.62 12.93 21.28
CA TYR A 258 -32.24 13.22 21.63
C TYR A 258 -31.83 12.70 23.02
N ASP A 259 -32.44 11.63 23.53
CA ASP A 259 -31.87 10.84 24.62
C ASP A 259 -30.84 9.83 24.06
N LEU A 260 -29.71 9.67 24.74
CA LEU A 260 -28.67 8.68 24.42
C LEU A 260 -28.91 7.39 25.23
N VAL A 261 -28.79 6.24 24.58
CA VAL A 261 -28.80 4.91 25.19
C VAL A 261 -27.43 4.27 24.98
N LEU A 262 -26.69 4.02 26.06
CA LEU A 262 -25.42 3.31 26.06
C LEU A 262 -25.67 1.84 26.39
N VAL A 263 -25.22 0.94 25.52
CA VAL A 263 -25.39 -0.52 25.64
C VAL A 263 -24.03 -1.16 25.85
N ALA A 264 -23.83 -1.83 26.99
CA ALA A 264 -22.61 -2.58 27.29
C ALA A 264 -22.50 -3.84 26.41
N ASP A 265 -21.27 -4.27 26.11
CA ASP A 265 -20.98 -5.55 25.48
C ASP A 265 -21.60 -6.72 26.26
N ALA A 266 -22.57 -7.38 25.61
CA ALA A 266 -23.31 -8.56 26.07
C ALA A 266 -24.16 -9.08 24.89
N THR A 267 -24.65 -10.32 25.01
CA THR A 267 -25.65 -10.90 24.09
C THR A 267 -27.07 -10.55 24.53
N TYR A 268 -27.80 -9.79 23.72
CA TYR A 268 -29.17 -9.34 23.94
C TYR A 268 -30.14 -10.13 23.06
N ASN A 269 -30.88 -11.04 23.68
CA ASN A 269 -31.87 -11.88 23.01
C ASN A 269 -33.21 -11.11 22.86
N GLU A 270 -33.19 -10.04 22.06
CA GLU A 270 -34.30 -9.11 21.86
C GLU A 270 -34.69 -8.95 20.38
N THR A 271 -35.97 -8.65 20.13
CA THR A 271 -36.55 -8.56 18.78
C THR A 271 -37.49 -7.37 18.69
N ASP A 272 -37.76 -6.93 17.46
CA ASP A 272 -38.70 -5.86 17.11
C ASP A 272 -38.47 -4.54 17.90
N LEU A 273 -37.20 -4.25 18.18
CA LEU A 273 -36.76 -3.02 18.82
C LEU A 273 -37.14 -1.83 17.94
N ASN A 274 -37.87 -0.88 18.53
CA ASN A 274 -38.58 0.15 17.77
C ASN A 274 -38.48 1.49 18.49
N PHE A 275 -38.01 2.53 17.79
CA PHE A 275 -37.82 3.87 18.38
C PHE A 275 -39.15 4.64 18.47
N ASN A 276 -40.21 4.20 17.80
CA ASN A 276 -41.55 4.79 17.79
C ASN A 276 -41.53 6.26 17.30
N GLY A 277 -40.77 6.53 16.24
CA GLY A 277 -40.58 7.84 15.62
C GLY A 277 -39.65 8.77 16.40
N LYS A 278 -39.07 8.31 17.52
CA LYS A 278 -38.19 9.12 18.38
C LYS A 278 -36.78 9.25 17.81
N LYS A 279 -36.14 10.37 18.10
CA LYS A 279 -34.76 10.68 17.74
C LYS A 279 -33.75 10.17 18.77
N ILE A 280 -33.75 8.86 19.01
CA ILE A 280 -32.85 8.21 19.98
C ILE A 280 -31.48 7.94 19.32
N TYR A 281 -30.40 8.13 20.08
CA TYR A 281 -29.08 7.57 19.73
C TYR A 281 -28.84 6.32 20.57
N LEU A 282 -28.88 5.14 19.95
CA LEU A 282 -28.47 3.89 20.55
C LEU A 282 -27.01 3.64 20.16
N LYS A 283 -26.14 3.46 21.15
CA LYS A 283 -24.71 3.25 20.96
C LYS A 283 -24.18 2.11 21.82
N GLY A 284 -23.57 1.11 21.19
CA GLY A 284 -22.79 0.10 21.90
C GLY A 284 -21.44 0.62 22.39
N VAL A 285 -20.97 0.13 23.52
CA VAL A 285 -19.70 0.52 24.16
C VAL A 285 -19.08 -0.66 24.92
N ASP A 286 -17.76 -0.68 24.99
CA ASP A 286 -17.02 -1.67 25.77
C ASP A 286 -17.15 -1.37 27.29
N HIS A 287 -17.52 -2.38 28.07
CA HIS A 287 -17.81 -2.22 29.50
C HIS A 287 -17.51 -3.47 30.33
N ASN A 288 -18.03 -4.63 29.93
CA ASN A 288 -17.78 -5.93 30.53
C ASN A 288 -16.45 -6.50 30.01
N THR A 289 -16.17 -6.33 28.71
CA THR A 289 -14.97 -6.80 28.00
C THR A 289 -14.42 -5.66 27.15
N SER A 290 -13.17 -5.24 27.37
CA SER A 290 -12.62 -4.11 26.61
C SER A 290 -12.39 -4.47 25.14
N GLY A 291 -12.78 -3.58 24.24
CA GLY A 291 -12.74 -3.80 22.79
C GLY A 291 -13.85 -4.70 22.22
N ALA A 292 -14.85 -5.09 23.02
CA ALA A 292 -16.02 -5.82 22.52
C ALA A 292 -17.20 -4.87 22.21
N GLN A 293 -18.05 -5.27 21.27
CA GLN A 293 -19.32 -4.61 20.95
C GLN A 293 -20.51 -5.45 21.48
N PRO A 294 -21.68 -4.85 21.76
CA PRO A 294 -22.89 -5.60 22.05
C PRO A 294 -23.39 -6.38 20.83
N GLU A 295 -24.00 -7.52 21.13
CA GLU A 295 -24.51 -8.51 20.18
C GLU A 295 -26.03 -8.61 20.36
N ILE A 296 -26.82 -8.36 19.31
CA ILE A 296 -28.26 -8.62 19.31
C ILE A 296 -28.48 -9.92 18.54
N ASP A 297 -28.59 -11.02 19.30
CA ASP A 297 -28.86 -12.37 18.80
C ASP A 297 -30.37 -12.60 18.77
N CYS A 298 -30.98 -12.59 17.59
CA CYS A 298 -32.41 -12.85 17.44
C CYS A 298 -32.77 -14.35 17.47
N GLN A 299 -31.79 -15.25 17.65
CA GLN A 299 -31.98 -16.68 17.91
C GLN A 299 -32.84 -17.41 16.87
N SER A 300 -32.78 -16.98 15.62
CA SER A 300 -33.63 -17.43 14.50
C SER A 300 -35.13 -17.25 14.74
N ASN A 301 -35.53 -16.18 15.43
CA ASN A 301 -36.91 -15.84 15.75
C ASN A 301 -37.13 -14.32 15.68
N GLY A 302 -37.71 -13.83 14.59
CA GLY A 302 -37.97 -12.40 14.40
C GLY A 302 -36.74 -11.62 13.93
N ARG A 303 -36.86 -10.29 13.94
CA ARG A 303 -35.82 -9.33 13.51
C ARG A 303 -35.35 -8.48 14.68
N ALA A 304 -34.16 -7.89 14.60
CA ALA A 304 -33.66 -7.02 15.67
C ALA A 304 -34.43 -5.70 15.75
N PHE A 305 -34.61 -4.99 14.63
CA PHE A 305 -35.22 -3.67 14.60
C PHE A 305 -36.39 -3.55 13.61
N TYR A 306 -37.41 -2.78 14.01
CA TYR A 306 -38.52 -2.38 13.14
C TYR A 306 -38.74 -0.87 13.23
N PHE A 307 -38.57 -0.19 12.10
CA PHE A 307 -38.74 1.25 11.92
C PHE A 307 -39.89 1.50 10.94
N GLY A 308 -41.07 1.78 11.49
CA GLY A 308 -42.29 2.07 10.71
C GLY A 308 -43.05 3.28 11.24
N SER A 309 -42.42 4.14 12.03
CA SER A 309 -43.06 5.23 12.77
C SER A 309 -42.56 6.63 12.38
N GLY A 310 -41.85 6.75 11.26
CA GLY A 310 -41.33 8.03 10.76
C GLY A 310 -40.00 8.44 11.41
N GLU A 311 -39.17 7.46 11.79
CA GLU A 311 -37.78 7.66 12.19
C GLU A 311 -37.01 8.47 11.12
N THR A 312 -35.99 9.21 11.55
CA THR A 312 -35.20 10.12 10.68
C THR A 312 -33.70 9.89 10.90
N LYS A 313 -32.81 10.57 10.16
CA LYS A 313 -31.35 10.42 10.39
C LYS A 313 -30.89 10.69 11.83
N ASP A 314 -31.68 11.44 12.62
CA ASP A 314 -31.42 11.67 14.04
C ASP A 314 -31.77 10.46 14.95
N SER A 315 -32.45 9.45 14.39
CA SER A 315 -32.69 8.12 14.97
C SER A 315 -31.53 7.21 14.54
N VAL A 316 -30.62 6.91 15.47
CA VAL A 316 -29.30 6.33 15.15
C VAL A 316 -29.06 5.00 15.88
N ILE A 317 -28.60 3.98 15.15
CA ILE A 317 -27.92 2.77 15.67
C ILE A 317 -26.42 2.91 15.40
N ASP A 318 -25.57 2.59 16.40
CA ASP A 318 -24.11 2.77 16.34
C ASP A 318 -23.37 1.70 17.16
N ASN A 319 -22.38 1.03 16.58
CA ASN A 319 -21.47 0.08 17.24
C ASN A 319 -22.18 -1.16 17.84
N VAL A 320 -22.80 -1.98 16.99
CA VAL A 320 -23.60 -3.16 17.40
C VAL A 320 -23.50 -4.28 16.36
N THR A 321 -23.28 -5.53 16.80
CA THR A 321 -23.50 -6.75 15.99
C THR A 321 -24.97 -7.14 16.03
N ILE A 322 -25.57 -7.42 14.87
CA ILE A 322 -26.96 -7.85 14.71
C ILE A 322 -26.98 -9.15 13.92
N GLN A 323 -27.44 -10.23 14.55
CA GLN A 323 -27.25 -11.58 14.03
C GLN A 323 -28.41 -12.53 14.28
N ASN A 324 -28.45 -13.61 13.48
CA ASN A 324 -29.44 -14.69 13.55
C ASN A 324 -30.89 -14.18 13.53
N GLY A 325 -31.14 -13.00 12.95
CA GLY A 325 -32.48 -12.57 12.57
C GLY A 325 -33.09 -13.58 11.63
N ARG A 326 -34.34 -14.01 11.87
CA ARG A 326 -35.04 -14.91 10.97
C ARG A 326 -36.52 -14.63 10.96
N VAL A 327 -37.02 -14.23 9.80
CA VAL A 327 -38.44 -13.96 9.57
C VAL A 327 -38.98 -14.86 8.46
N GLU A 328 -40.27 -15.18 8.55
CA GLU A 328 -40.99 -16.05 7.63
C GLU A 328 -42.15 -15.25 7.03
N ASP A 329 -42.33 -15.30 5.71
CA ASP A 329 -43.43 -14.65 4.98
C ASP A 329 -43.50 -13.11 5.23
N THR A 330 -42.33 -12.44 5.27
CA THR A 330 -42.14 -10.98 5.47
C THR A 330 -40.65 -10.61 5.29
N GLY A 331 -40.31 -9.36 5.01
CA GLY A 331 -38.93 -8.92 4.69
C GLY A 331 -38.22 -8.17 5.81
N GLY A 332 -36.89 -8.02 5.71
CA GLY A 332 -36.01 -7.36 6.68
C GLY A 332 -35.66 -8.27 7.85
N GLY A 333 -34.78 -9.25 7.63
CA GLY A 333 -34.41 -10.27 8.60
C GLY A 333 -33.69 -9.72 9.84
N ALA A 334 -32.83 -8.71 9.68
CA ALA A 334 -32.27 -7.94 10.78
C ALA A 334 -33.06 -6.64 11.05
N VAL A 335 -33.38 -5.88 10.00
CA VAL A 335 -34.00 -4.56 10.08
C VAL A 335 -35.03 -4.36 8.98
N LEU A 336 -36.22 -3.86 9.34
CA LEU A 336 -37.18 -3.31 8.38
C LEU A 336 -37.32 -1.80 8.57
N CYS A 337 -37.09 -1.04 7.49
CA CYS A 337 -37.37 0.39 7.36
C CYS A 337 -38.57 0.57 6.41
N GLU A 338 -39.74 0.92 6.94
CA GLU A 338 -40.98 1.14 6.17
C GLU A 338 -41.63 2.50 6.51
N ASN A 339 -42.68 2.88 5.76
CA ASN A 339 -43.48 4.09 6.03
C ASN A 339 -42.68 5.41 6.07
N SER A 340 -41.62 5.52 5.25
CA SER A 340 -40.67 6.65 5.22
C SER A 340 -39.84 6.85 6.49
N SER A 341 -39.62 5.77 7.23
CA SER A 341 -38.72 5.73 8.38
C SER A 341 -37.28 5.54 7.90
N SER A 342 -36.47 6.60 7.97
CA SER A 342 -35.13 6.65 7.38
C SER A 342 -34.06 6.92 8.46
N PRO A 343 -33.72 5.91 9.28
CA PRO A 343 -32.71 6.02 10.34
C PRO A 343 -31.28 6.10 9.79
N THR A 344 -30.32 6.39 10.67
CA THR A 344 -28.90 6.18 10.41
C THR A 344 -28.41 4.93 11.15
N ILE A 345 -27.68 4.07 10.44
CA ILE A 345 -27.08 2.84 10.93
C ILE A 345 -25.58 2.94 10.64
N ARG A 346 -24.72 2.84 11.66
CA ARG A 346 -23.28 2.93 11.43
C ARG A 346 -22.46 2.04 12.37
N ASN A 347 -21.25 1.69 11.96
CA ASN A 347 -20.34 0.86 12.77
C ASN A 347 -21.00 -0.47 13.18
N CYS A 348 -21.82 -1.07 12.31
CA CYS A 348 -22.62 -2.25 12.63
C CYS A 348 -22.18 -3.47 11.81
N VAL A 349 -22.23 -4.64 12.45
CA VAL A 349 -22.04 -5.94 11.82
C VAL A 349 -23.40 -6.59 11.62
N PHE A 350 -23.69 -7.05 10.41
CA PHE A 350 -24.90 -7.80 10.08
C PHE A 350 -24.50 -9.20 9.59
N GLU A 351 -24.70 -10.21 10.42
CA GLU A 351 -24.29 -11.59 10.10
C GLU A 351 -25.39 -12.64 10.25
N ASN A 352 -25.44 -13.62 9.35
CA ASN A 352 -26.33 -14.78 9.47
C ASN A 352 -27.83 -14.45 9.60
N ASN A 353 -28.30 -13.32 9.05
CA ASN A 353 -29.73 -12.94 9.08
C ASN A 353 -30.48 -13.49 7.84
N GLU A 354 -31.65 -14.07 8.04
CA GLU A 354 -32.40 -14.86 7.06
C GLU A 354 -33.84 -14.35 6.85
N VAL A 355 -34.31 -14.36 5.61
CA VAL A 355 -35.72 -14.19 5.23
C VAL A 355 -36.19 -15.41 4.44
N ALA A 356 -37.18 -16.14 4.97
CA ALA A 356 -37.62 -17.43 4.41
C ALA A 356 -39.02 -17.40 3.78
N ASP A 357 -39.18 -18.06 2.65
CA ASP A 357 -40.47 -18.34 2.00
C ASP A 357 -41.00 -19.70 2.50
N THR A 358 -42.01 -19.67 3.37
CA THR A 358 -42.60 -20.92 3.89
C THR A 358 -43.88 -21.34 3.17
N ASN A 359 -44.43 -20.47 2.31
CA ASN A 359 -45.81 -20.58 1.82
C ASN A 359 -45.92 -20.71 0.28
N GLY A 360 -44.86 -20.39 -0.45
CA GLY A 360 -44.70 -20.49 -1.91
C GLY A 360 -45.34 -19.33 -2.69
N MET A 361 -45.50 -18.16 -2.07
CA MET A 361 -46.05 -16.95 -2.70
C MET A 361 -44.96 -15.90 -2.92
N ASN A 362 -45.30 -14.63 -2.75
CA ASN A 362 -44.44 -13.45 -2.82
C ASN A 362 -45.28 -12.36 -2.17
N ASP A 363 -45.21 -12.27 -0.85
CA ASP A 363 -46.00 -11.36 -0.01
C ASP A 363 -45.14 -10.38 0.81
N GLY A 364 -43.82 -10.50 0.78
CA GLY A 364 -42.86 -9.46 1.18
C GLY A 364 -41.46 -9.94 1.53
N GLU A 365 -41.07 -11.14 1.12
CA GLU A 365 -39.88 -11.89 1.57
C GLU A 365 -38.58 -11.34 0.95
N GLU A 366 -38.14 -10.18 1.43
CA GLU A 366 -37.01 -9.45 0.86
C GLU A 366 -36.03 -8.88 1.90
N GLY A 367 -34.75 -8.71 1.54
CA GLY A 367 -33.74 -8.07 2.38
C GLY A 367 -33.33 -8.94 3.58
N GLY A 368 -32.46 -9.93 3.36
CA GLY A 368 -32.00 -10.87 4.40
C GLY A 368 -31.44 -10.18 5.64
N ALA A 369 -30.65 -9.11 5.47
CA ALA A 369 -30.36 -8.17 6.55
C ALA A 369 -31.38 -7.03 6.60
N ILE A 370 -31.43 -6.16 5.58
CA ILE A 370 -32.19 -4.89 5.63
C ILE A 370 -33.19 -4.78 4.47
N PHE A 371 -34.45 -4.52 4.78
CA PHE A 371 -35.45 -4.12 3.78
C PHE A 371 -35.83 -2.64 3.94
N CYS A 372 -35.83 -1.91 2.83
CA CYS A 372 -36.17 -0.49 2.73
C CYS A 372 -37.41 -0.30 1.82
N ASP A 373 -38.60 -0.18 2.40
CA ASP A 373 -39.84 0.16 1.67
C ASP A 373 -40.24 1.62 1.87
N ASN A 374 -40.35 2.38 0.78
CA ASN A 374 -40.67 3.81 0.75
C ASN A 374 -39.79 4.64 1.73
N SER A 375 -38.56 4.18 1.96
CA SER A 375 -37.65 4.61 3.04
C SER A 375 -36.20 4.61 2.55
N SER A 376 -35.37 5.50 3.10
CA SER A 376 -34.00 5.76 2.60
C SER A 376 -33.01 5.95 3.75
N PRO A 377 -32.69 4.90 4.53
CA PRO A 377 -31.72 4.99 5.62
C PRO A 377 -30.31 5.35 5.13
N THR A 378 -29.50 5.89 6.03
CA THR A 378 -28.06 6.07 5.81
C THR A 378 -27.32 4.93 6.50
N ILE A 379 -26.51 4.17 5.76
CA ILE A 379 -25.73 3.04 6.25
C ILE A 379 -24.25 3.39 6.08
N THR A 380 -23.43 3.36 7.13
CA THR A 380 -22.03 3.80 7.03
C THR A 380 -21.07 2.99 7.88
N ASN A 381 -19.95 2.55 7.31
CA ASN A 381 -18.91 1.81 8.03
C ASN A 381 -19.45 0.51 8.66
N CYS A 382 -20.15 -0.30 7.85
CA CYS A 382 -20.82 -1.54 8.28
C CYS A 382 -20.35 -2.75 7.46
N THR A 383 -20.38 -3.93 8.07
CA THR A 383 -20.15 -5.22 7.39
C THR A 383 -21.46 -6.01 7.26
N PHE A 384 -21.58 -6.76 6.16
CA PHE A 384 -22.72 -7.62 5.87
C PHE A 384 -22.19 -8.98 5.38
N SER A 385 -22.35 -10.01 6.21
CA SER A 385 -21.83 -11.36 5.98
C SER A 385 -22.92 -12.43 6.05
N ASP A 386 -22.93 -13.36 5.09
CA ASP A 386 -23.76 -14.57 5.10
C ASP A 386 -25.28 -14.35 5.35
N ASN A 387 -25.80 -13.16 5.02
CA ASN A 387 -27.22 -12.86 5.11
C ASN A 387 -27.95 -13.45 3.90
N GLY A 388 -29.14 -14.01 4.10
CA GLY A 388 -29.80 -14.88 3.13
C GLY A 388 -31.28 -14.56 2.89
N VAL A 389 -31.77 -14.80 1.68
CA VAL A 389 -33.20 -14.76 1.35
C VAL A 389 -33.59 -15.82 0.31
N ASP A 390 -34.71 -16.52 0.52
CA ASP A 390 -35.26 -17.46 -0.47
C ASP A 390 -35.73 -16.74 -1.76
N LEU A 391 -36.12 -15.47 -1.63
CA LEU A 391 -36.57 -14.57 -2.70
C LEU A 391 -35.60 -13.38 -2.93
N HIS A 392 -35.91 -12.13 -2.59
CA HIS A 392 -35.23 -10.97 -3.23
C HIS A 392 -34.30 -10.16 -2.31
N GLY A 393 -33.04 -9.93 -2.71
CA GLY A 393 -32.08 -9.10 -1.98
C GLY A 393 -31.46 -9.77 -0.73
N GLY A 394 -30.31 -10.44 -0.89
CA GLY A 394 -29.66 -11.19 0.20
C GLY A 394 -29.16 -10.33 1.36
N ALA A 395 -28.44 -9.24 1.10
CA ALA A 395 -28.13 -8.26 2.14
C ALA A 395 -29.23 -7.18 2.24
N VAL A 396 -29.54 -6.48 1.14
CA VAL A 396 -30.42 -5.30 1.15
C VAL A 396 -31.44 -5.33 0.00
N SER A 397 -32.72 -5.09 0.31
CA SER A 397 -33.77 -4.82 -0.70
C SER A 397 -34.28 -3.37 -0.62
N CYS A 398 -34.56 -2.77 -1.78
CA CYS A 398 -35.09 -1.42 -1.91
C CYS A 398 -36.37 -1.39 -2.77
N SER A 399 -37.49 -0.97 -2.17
CA SER A 399 -38.79 -0.68 -2.81
C SER A 399 -39.13 0.80 -2.64
N SER A 400 -39.27 1.58 -3.70
CA SER A 400 -39.48 3.05 -3.62
C SER A 400 -38.49 3.77 -2.68
N GLY A 401 -37.29 3.19 -2.50
CA GLY A 401 -36.33 3.55 -1.47
C GLY A 401 -34.96 3.86 -2.08
N SER A 402 -34.19 4.73 -1.48
CA SER A 402 -32.88 5.15 -2.01
C SER A 402 -31.89 5.35 -0.87
N PRO A 403 -31.51 4.27 -0.15
CA PRO A 403 -30.53 4.35 0.92
C PRO A 403 -29.18 4.84 0.40
N SER A 404 -28.47 5.57 1.26
CA SER A 404 -27.08 5.95 1.02
C SER A 404 -26.19 5.02 1.82
N ILE A 405 -25.28 4.33 1.14
CA ILE A 405 -24.40 3.33 1.71
C ILE A 405 -22.95 3.81 1.50
N ILE A 406 -22.16 3.87 2.56
CA ILE A 406 -20.84 4.50 2.55
C ILE A 406 -19.85 3.65 3.33
N ASN A 407 -18.66 3.38 2.79
CA ASN A 407 -17.60 2.66 3.49
C ASN A 407 -18.04 1.26 4.00
N CYS A 408 -18.82 0.50 3.23
CA CYS A 408 -19.39 -0.78 3.70
C CYS A 408 -18.83 -1.99 2.93
N THR A 409 -18.75 -3.15 3.59
CA THR A 409 -18.27 -4.41 2.99
C THR A 409 -19.36 -5.46 3.00
N PHE A 410 -19.64 -6.06 1.82
CA PHE A 410 -20.68 -7.07 1.61
C PHE A 410 -20.07 -8.32 0.98
N SER A 411 -20.07 -9.45 1.70
CA SER A 411 -19.51 -10.72 1.25
C SER A 411 -20.35 -11.92 1.72
N GLY A 412 -20.42 -13.00 0.93
CA GLY A 412 -21.13 -14.24 1.28
C GLY A 412 -22.67 -14.15 1.28
N ASN A 413 -23.24 -12.95 1.13
CA ASN A 413 -24.69 -12.76 1.15
C ASN A 413 -25.35 -13.46 -0.05
N SER A 414 -26.57 -13.97 0.14
CA SER A 414 -27.22 -14.90 -0.80
C SER A 414 -28.69 -14.61 -1.05
N GLY A 415 -29.13 -14.75 -2.29
CA GLY A 415 -30.52 -14.54 -2.69
C GLY A 415 -30.94 -15.31 -3.95
N LYS A 416 -32.14 -15.01 -4.46
CA LYS A 416 -32.59 -15.45 -5.79
C LYS A 416 -32.26 -14.44 -6.88
N TYR A 417 -32.51 -13.17 -6.56
CA TYR A 417 -32.14 -12.00 -7.35
C TYR A 417 -31.47 -10.99 -6.43
N GLY A 418 -30.26 -10.53 -6.77
CA GLY A 418 -29.50 -9.62 -5.93
C GLY A 418 -28.97 -10.32 -4.67
N GLY A 419 -27.79 -10.94 -4.72
CA GLY A 419 -27.18 -11.52 -3.52
C GLY A 419 -26.74 -10.46 -2.50
N MET A 420 -26.29 -9.30 -2.96
CA MET A 420 -26.06 -8.12 -2.11
C MET A 420 -27.24 -7.12 -2.18
N ILE A 421 -27.59 -6.58 -3.35
CA ILE A 421 -28.69 -5.61 -3.51
C ILE A 421 -29.75 -6.06 -4.54
N TYR A 422 -31.01 -5.86 -4.18
CA TYR A 422 -32.17 -5.90 -5.08
C TYR A 422 -32.89 -4.54 -5.09
N CYS A 423 -33.24 -4.04 -6.27
CA CYS A 423 -33.86 -2.71 -6.45
C CYS A 423 -35.07 -2.73 -7.41
N TYR A 424 -36.18 -2.18 -6.95
CA TYR A 424 -37.43 -2.08 -7.72
C TYR A 424 -38.33 -0.91 -7.24
N ASN A 425 -39.42 -0.65 -7.96
CA ASN A 425 -40.39 0.41 -7.69
C ASN A 425 -39.78 1.83 -7.67
N SER A 426 -38.95 2.17 -8.66
CA SER A 426 -38.24 3.46 -8.74
C SER A 426 -37.28 3.71 -7.58
N SER A 427 -36.52 2.68 -7.19
CA SER A 427 -35.46 2.77 -6.17
C SER A 427 -34.12 3.16 -6.80
N SER A 428 -33.35 4.03 -6.14
CA SER A 428 -32.06 4.54 -6.62
C SER A 428 -31.02 4.69 -5.50
N PRO A 429 -30.59 3.61 -4.82
CA PRO A 429 -29.51 3.67 -3.84
C PRO A 429 -28.19 4.19 -4.44
N THR A 430 -27.34 4.73 -3.56
CA THR A 430 -25.98 5.16 -3.91
C THR A 430 -24.98 4.55 -2.95
N LEU A 431 -23.97 3.88 -3.49
CA LEU A 431 -22.89 3.25 -2.75
C LEU A 431 -21.59 4.02 -3.00
N ASN A 432 -20.84 4.33 -1.94
CA ASN A 432 -19.58 5.07 -2.01
C ASN A 432 -18.51 4.37 -1.18
N ASN A 433 -17.31 4.14 -1.72
CA ASN A 433 -16.21 3.44 -1.02
C ASN A 433 -16.63 2.05 -0.48
N CYS A 434 -17.45 1.29 -1.21
CA CYS A 434 -17.97 -0.01 -0.76
C CYS A 434 -17.31 -1.21 -1.47
N ILE A 435 -17.14 -2.33 -0.77
CA ILE A 435 -16.78 -3.62 -1.38
C ILE A 435 -18.03 -4.51 -1.50
N LEU A 436 -18.25 -5.07 -2.69
CA LEU A 436 -19.31 -6.01 -3.03
C LEU A 436 -18.66 -7.23 -3.71
N TRP A 437 -18.30 -8.26 -2.95
CA TRP A 437 -17.52 -9.39 -3.49
C TRP A 437 -18.00 -10.73 -2.97
N SER A 438 -17.97 -11.77 -3.81
CA SER A 438 -18.35 -13.15 -3.43
C SER A 438 -19.76 -13.24 -2.81
N ASN A 439 -20.70 -12.45 -3.29
CA ASN A 439 -22.13 -12.64 -3.00
C ASN A 439 -22.73 -13.59 -4.04
N THR A 440 -23.95 -14.09 -3.83
CA THR A 440 -24.53 -15.13 -4.70
C THR A 440 -26.02 -14.93 -4.97
N ALA A 441 -26.43 -15.15 -6.21
CA ALA A 441 -27.83 -15.19 -6.61
C ALA A 441 -28.16 -16.46 -7.39
N SER A 442 -29.17 -17.21 -6.95
CA SER A 442 -29.55 -18.47 -7.59
C SER A 442 -30.21 -18.31 -8.97
N THR A 443 -30.60 -17.08 -9.36
CA THR A 443 -31.19 -16.78 -10.68
C THR A 443 -30.47 -15.66 -11.44
N SER A 444 -30.22 -14.48 -10.85
CA SER A 444 -29.48 -13.38 -11.51
C SER A 444 -28.98 -12.32 -10.53
N GLY A 445 -27.87 -11.65 -10.86
CA GLY A 445 -27.29 -10.57 -10.05
C GLY A 445 -26.72 -11.05 -8.72
N ASN A 446 -25.53 -11.65 -8.73
CA ASN A 446 -24.81 -12.04 -7.51
C ASN A 446 -24.61 -10.85 -6.57
N GLU A 447 -24.17 -9.72 -7.12
CA GLU A 447 -23.96 -8.48 -6.36
C GLU A 447 -25.22 -7.61 -6.44
N ILE A 448 -25.62 -7.16 -7.63
CA ILE A 448 -26.70 -6.17 -7.82
C ILE A 448 -27.71 -6.68 -8.84
N HIS A 449 -29.01 -6.59 -8.53
CA HIS A 449 -30.09 -6.82 -9.48
C HIS A 449 -31.08 -5.64 -9.52
N ILE A 450 -31.33 -5.11 -10.72
CA ILE A 450 -32.32 -4.05 -10.97
C ILE A 450 -33.54 -4.67 -11.68
N GLU A 451 -34.69 -4.78 -11.00
CA GLU A 451 -35.86 -5.48 -11.54
C GLU A 451 -36.61 -4.68 -12.61
N ASP A 452 -36.60 -3.35 -12.51
CA ASP A 452 -37.46 -2.49 -13.33
C ASP A 452 -36.73 -1.25 -13.89
N PRO A 453 -37.09 -0.76 -15.09
CA PRO A 453 -36.37 0.30 -15.79
C PRO A 453 -36.57 1.71 -15.21
N SER A 454 -37.35 1.88 -14.14
CA SER A 454 -37.42 3.12 -13.35
C SER A 454 -36.50 3.11 -12.13
N SER A 455 -35.97 1.96 -11.75
CA SER A 455 -34.98 1.79 -10.68
C SER A 455 -33.55 1.83 -11.23
N SER A 456 -32.57 2.15 -10.38
CA SER A 456 -31.16 2.28 -10.75
C SER A 456 -30.24 2.00 -9.56
N CYS A 457 -28.93 1.95 -9.78
CA CYS A 457 -27.94 1.94 -8.71
C CYS A 457 -26.71 2.74 -9.15
N THR A 458 -26.09 3.50 -8.24
CA THR A 458 -24.86 4.26 -8.53
C THR A 458 -23.76 3.84 -7.58
N LEU A 459 -22.62 3.45 -8.15
CA LEU A 459 -21.40 3.06 -7.46
C LEU A 459 -20.33 4.13 -7.68
N ASN A 460 -19.71 4.61 -6.60
CA ASN A 460 -18.59 5.55 -6.64
C ASN A 460 -17.43 4.97 -5.82
N TYR A 461 -16.26 4.77 -6.45
CA TYR A 461 -15.08 4.20 -5.80
C TYR A 461 -15.41 2.86 -5.09
N CYS A 462 -16.16 1.98 -5.75
CA CYS A 462 -16.54 0.68 -5.22
C CYS A 462 -15.69 -0.44 -5.82
N CYS A 463 -15.39 -1.47 -5.04
CA CYS A 463 -14.80 -2.71 -5.53
C CYS A 463 -15.92 -3.75 -5.71
N VAL A 464 -16.13 -4.27 -6.92
CA VAL A 464 -17.31 -5.07 -7.26
C VAL A 464 -17.02 -6.12 -8.34
N ASP A 465 -17.60 -7.31 -8.22
CA ASP A 465 -17.65 -8.27 -9.32
C ASP A 465 -18.72 -7.82 -10.34
N ASN A 466 -18.28 -7.14 -11.41
CA ASN A 466 -19.18 -6.68 -12.47
C ASN A 466 -19.75 -7.81 -13.35
N THR A 467 -19.27 -9.05 -13.22
CA THR A 467 -19.91 -10.22 -13.84
C THR A 467 -21.19 -10.63 -13.09
N GLY A 468 -21.32 -10.18 -11.83
CA GLY A 468 -22.44 -10.41 -10.93
C GLY A 468 -23.58 -9.39 -10.99
N TYR A 469 -23.71 -8.59 -12.06
CA TYR A 469 -24.88 -7.73 -12.28
C TYR A 469 -26.08 -8.50 -12.87
N GLY A 470 -27.32 -8.09 -12.52
CA GLY A 470 -28.57 -8.73 -12.94
C GLY A 470 -29.70 -7.75 -13.30
N GLY A 471 -30.68 -8.24 -14.05
CA GLY A 471 -31.86 -7.47 -14.46
C GLY A 471 -31.57 -6.40 -15.52
N GLU A 472 -32.11 -5.20 -15.33
CA GLU A 472 -31.91 -4.01 -16.19
C GLU A 472 -30.53 -3.37 -15.94
N THR A 473 -29.45 -4.12 -16.21
CA THR A 473 -28.06 -3.75 -15.84
C THR A 473 -27.57 -2.42 -16.44
N GLY A 474 -28.20 -1.93 -17.51
CA GLY A 474 -27.93 -0.61 -18.08
C GLY A 474 -28.35 0.58 -17.19
N ASN A 475 -29.03 0.31 -16.06
CA ASN A 475 -29.35 1.30 -15.03
C ASN A 475 -28.40 1.22 -13.81
N ILE A 476 -27.30 0.46 -13.90
CA ILE A 476 -26.19 0.50 -12.93
C ILE A 476 -25.13 1.47 -13.50
N ASP A 477 -24.79 2.50 -12.73
CA ASP A 477 -23.67 3.40 -13.04
C ASP A 477 -22.48 3.08 -12.15
N ASP A 478 -21.50 2.38 -12.72
CA ASP A 478 -20.20 2.06 -12.11
C ASP A 478 -19.04 2.86 -12.72
N SER A 479 -19.34 3.87 -13.55
CA SER A 479 -18.33 4.64 -14.28
C SER A 479 -17.45 5.54 -13.40
N ASN A 480 -17.82 5.71 -12.14
CA ASN A 480 -17.17 6.61 -11.18
C ASN A 480 -16.07 5.88 -10.39
N ASN A 481 -14.98 5.51 -11.08
CA ASN A 481 -13.76 4.89 -10.52
C ASN A 481 -13.98 3.57 -9.77
N CYS A 482 -14.87 2.68 -10.25
CA CYS A 482 -15.01 1.35 -9.66
C CYS A 482 -13.88 0.39 -10.05
N ILE A 483 -13.58 -0.56 -9.18
CA ILE A 483 -12.56 -1.59 -9.32
C ILE A 483 -13.23 -2.95 -9.52
N PHE A 484 -12.72 -3.73 -10.47
CA PHE A 484 -13.28 -5.01 -10.91
C PHE A 484 -12.27 -6.17 -10.72
N VAL A 485 -11.59 -6.17 -9.57
CA VAL A 485 -10.50 -7.08 -9.20
C VAL A 485 -10.73 -7.52 -7.76
N ASP A 486 -10.31 -8.73 -7.40
CA ASP A 486 -10.51 -9.28 -6.06
C ASP A 486 -9.94 -8.34 -4.96
N PRO A 487 -10.74 -8.01 -3.91
CA PRO A 487 -10.32 -7.12 -2.83
C PRO A 487 -9.26 -7.74 -1.91
N GLN A 488 -8.89 -9.02 -2.10
CA GLN A 488 -7.87 -9.74 -1.35
C GLN A 488 -8.10 -9.68 0.17
N PHE A 489 -9.23 -10.21 0.62
CA PHE A 489 -9.51 -10.35 2.06
C PHE A 489 -8.52 -11.31 2.76
N VAL A 490 -8.29 -11.07 4.04
CA VAL A 490 -7.43 -11.90 4.91
C VAL A 490 -7.98 -13.31 5.10
N ASP A 491 -9.22 -13.45 5.57
CA ASP A 491 -9.91 -14.73 5.75
C ASP A 491 -11.44 -14.55 5.75
N ALA A 492 -11.98 -14.14 4.59
CA ALA A 492 -13.40 -13.91 4.37
C ALA A 492 -14.29 -15.13 4.68
N ALA A 493 -13.73 -16.35 4.67
CA ALA A 493 -14.44 -17.58 5.01
C ALA A 493 -14.67 -17.77 6.53
N ASN A 494 -14.01 -16.96 7.36
CA ASN A 494 -14.21 -16.89 8.81
C ASN A 494 -14.61 -15.46 9.26
N GLY A 495 -15.11 -14.62 8.35
CA GLY A 495 -15.57 -13.25 8.63
C GLY A 495 -14.47 -12.17 8.67
N ASP A 496 -13.21 -12.50 8.39
CA ASP A 496 -12.12 -11.52 8.40
C ASP A 496 -11.97 -10.82 7.04
N TYR A 497 -12.68 -9.71 6.91
CA TYR A 497 -12.70 -8.86 5.71
C TYR A 497 -11.65 -7.73 5.74
N HIS A 498 -10.60 -7.84 6.55
CA HIS A 498 -9.43 -6.97 6.41
C HIS A 498 -8.74 -7.19 5.07
N LEU A 499 -8.14 -6.14 4.52
CA LEU A 499 -7.40 -6.17 3.26
C LEU A 499 -5.99 -6.74 3.47
N LYS A 500 -5.51 -7.57 2.53
CA LYS A 500 -4.09 -7.96 2.44
C LYS A 500 -3.24 -6.79 1.92
N PRO A 501 -1.92 -6.71 2.25
CA PRO A 501 -1.00 -5.63 1.85
C PRO A 501 -0.81 -5.33 0.35
N ALA A 502 -1.48 -6.05 -0.55
CA ALA A 502 -1.44 -5.88 -2.01
C ALA A 502 -2.85 -5.81 -2.63
N SER A 503 -3.87 -5.56 -1.79
CA SER A 503 -5.25 -5.35 -2.23
C SER A 503 -5.37 -4.11 -3.12
N PRO A 504 -6.17 -4.15 -4.19
CA PRO A 504 -6.49 -2.97 -4.99
C PRO A 504 -7.40 -1.97 -4.26
N CYS A 505 -7.95 -2.32 -3.08
CA CYS A 505 -8.83 -1.47 -2.28
C CYS A 505 -8.11 -0.53 -1.32
N ILE A 506 -6.79 -0.69 -1.14
CA ILE A 506 -5.98 0.17 -0.26
C ILE A 506 -5.72 1.51 -0.94
N ASP A 507 -5.93 2.62 -0.24
CA ASP A 507 -5.73 4.01 -0.70
C ASP A 507 -6.46 4.40 -2.01
N THR A 508 -7.42 3.61 -2.50
CA THR A 508 -8.13 3.85 -3.78
C THR A 508 -9.55 4.41 -3.63
N GLY A 509 -10.04 4.63 -2.41
CA GLY A 509 -11.34 5.25 -2.15
C GLY A 509 -11.35 6.77 -2.34
N SER A 510 -12.45 7.43 -1.93
CA SER A 510 -12.53 8.90 -1.98
C SER A 510 -12.85 9.53 -0.62
N ASN A 511 -11.91 10.35 -0.15
CA ASN A 511 -11.99 11.15 1.08
C ASN A 511 -13.21 12.08 1.13
N ALA A 512 -13.85 12.36 -0.03
CA ALA A 512 -15.05 13.19 -0.14
C ALA A 512 -16.28 12.61 0.58
N TYR A 513 -16.33 11.30 0.84
CA TYR A 513 -17.49 10.62 1.44
C TYR A 513 -17.36 10.38 2.97
N ILE A 514 -16.31 10.87 3.62
CA ILE A 514 -15.92 10.51 5.01
C ILE A 514 -16.56 11.40 6.09
N SER A 515 -17.47 12.30 5.70
CA SER A 515 -18.18 13.16 6.67
C SER A 515 -19.07 12.34 7.61
N GLY A 516 -18.91 12.55 8.92
CA GLY A 516 -19.72 11.92 9.97
C GLY A 516 -19.15 10.61 10.56
N VAL A 517 -18.13 10.01 9.95
CA VAL A 517 -17.43 8.82 10.48
C VAL A 517 -15.91 9.02 10.37
N ALA A 518 -15.28 9.32 11.51
CA ALA A 518 -13.84 9.61 11.58
C ALA A 518 -12.94 8.36 11.67
N THR A 519 -13.52 7.20 11.99
CA THR A 519 -12.78 5.95 12.19
C THR A 519 -13.43 4.77 11.49
N ASP A 520 -12.62 3.76 11.15
CA ASP A 520 -13.10 2.46 10.67
C ASP A 520 -13.72 1.63 11.79
N LEU A 521 -14.14 0.40 11.46
CA LEU A 521 -14.77 -0.50 12.42
C LEU A 521 -13.79 -1.00 13.51
N ASP A 522 -12.49 -0.94 13.27
CA ASP A 522 -11.41 -1.20 14.24
C ASP A 522 -11.07 0.02 15.12
N GLY A 523 -11.54 1.22 14.77
CA GLY A 523 -11.20 2.48 15.44
C GLY A 523 -9.95 3.20 14.90
N LYS A 524 -9.35 2.73 13.80
CA LYS A 524 -8.29 3.43 13.03
C LYS A 524 -8.90 4.65 12.33
N GLN A 525 -8.12 5.66 11.94
CA GLN A 525 -8.66 6.80 11.18
C GLN A 525 -9.08 6.38 9.75
N ARG A 526 -10.19 6.93 9.22
CA ARG A 526 -10.66 6.71 7.83
C ARG A 526 -9.87 7.44 6.73
N ILE A 527 -8.74 8.07 7.06
CA ILE A 527 -7.86 8.73 6.11
C ILE A 527 -6.44 8.52 6.63
N VAL A 528 -5.76 7.53 6.07
CA VAL A 528 -4.40 7.10 6.44
C VAL A 528 -3.57 6.88 5.18
N ASP A 529 -2.25 6.78 5.33
CA ASP A 529 -1.32 6.38 4.28
C ASP A 529 -1.07 4.88 4.50
N GLY A 530 -1.71 4.02 3.70
CA GLY A 530 -1.82 2.57 3.90
C GLY A 530 -0.84 1.75 3.06
N ASP A 531 -0.53 2.21 1.85
CA ASP A 531 0.53 1.66 0.98
C ASP A 531 1.93 2.26 1.27
N GLY A 532 1.97 3.47 1.85
CA GLY A 532 3.18 4.17 2.27
C GLY A 532 3.84 5.08 1.24
N ASP A 533 3.17 5.44 0.13
CA ASP A 533 3.67 6.44 -0.83
C ASP A 533 3.72 7.88 -0.27
N GLY A 534 2.98 8.15 0.80
CA GLY A 534 2.86 9.47 1.44
C GLY A 534 1.52 10.19 1.22
N THR A 535 0.57 9.57 0.52
CA THR A 535 -0.72 10.16 0.11
C THR A 535 -1.89 9.57 0.90
N ALA A 536 -2.19 10.16 2.06
CA ALA A 536 -3.24 9.63 2.93
C ALA A 536 -4.65 9.66 2.28
N THR A 537 -5.19 8.49 1.99
CA THR A 537 -6.50 8.28 1.35
C THR A 537 -7.36 7.37 2.24
N VAL A 538 -8.60 7.11 1.83
CA VAL A 538 -9.52 6.16 2.48
C VAL A 538 -9.46 4.84 1.71
N ASP A 539 -9.47 3.72 2.43
CA ASP A 539 -9.65 2.39 1.84
C ASP A 539 -11.10 2.19 1.38
N ILE A 540 -11.27 1.45 0.29
CA ILE A 540 -12.60 0.97 -0.11
C ILE A 540 -13.02 -0.13 0.87
N GLY A 541 -14.16 0.03 1.54
CA GLY A 541 -14.73 -0.94 2.48
C GLY A 541 -14.86 -0.44 3.93
N ALA A 542 -15.17 -1.36 4.85
CA ALA A 542 -15.45 -1.08 6.27
C ALA A 542 -14.22 -1.01 7.20
N TYR A 543 -13.03 -1.34 6.68
CA TYR A 543 -11.77 -1.41 7.42
C TYR A 543 -10.69 -0.62 6.70
N GLU A 544 -9.72 -0.09 7.44
CA GLU A 544 -8.53 0.59 6.92
C GLU A 544 -7.27 -0.24 7.17
N PHE A 545 -6.39 -0.31 6.17
CA PHE A 545 -5.09 -0.93 6.24
C PHE A 545 -4.04 0.10 6.69
N CYS A 546 -3.65 0.04 7.96
CA CYS A 546 -2.57 0.88 8.51
C CYS A 546 -1.39 0.06 9.08
N ASN A 547 -1.26 -1.20 8.66
CA ASN A 547 -0.35 -2.19 9.24
C ASN A 547 1.07 -2.10 8.63
N ILE A 548 1.67 -0.91 8.66
CA ILE A 548 2.97 -0.62 8.04
C ILE A 548 4.10 -0.63 9.09
N MET A 549 5.24 -1.21 8.72
CA MET A 549 6.49 -1.22 9.46
C MET A 549 7.63 -0.70 8.59
N TYR A 550 8.24 0.41 9.01
CA TYR A 550 9.24 1.15 8.25
C TYR A 550 10.67 0.77 8.64
N VAL A 551 11.54 0.53 7.65
CA VAL A 551 12.95 0.15 7.82
C VAL A 551 13.86 1.05 6.98
N ASP A 552 14.80 1.75 7.60
CA ASP A 552 15.87 2.48 6.92
C ASP A 552 17.25 2.17 7.53
N GLY A 553 18.07 1.45 6.78
CA GLY A 553 19.44 1.13 7.16
C GLY A 553 20.33 2.37 7.37
N THR A 554 19.99 3.50 6.77
CA THR A 554 20.72 4.77 6.87
C THR A 554 20.44 5.44 8.22
N SER A 555 19.20 5.86 8.45
CA SER A 555 18.78 6.75 9.55
C SER A 555 18.25 5.99 10.77
N GLY A 556 17.59 4.85 10.58
CA GLY A 556 16.80 4.17 11.61
C GLY A 556 17.59 3.60 12.78
N ASP A 557 16.89 3.22 13.85
CA ASP A 557 17.40 2.47 15.00
C ASP A 557 16.41 1.35 15.35
N ASP A 558 16.91 0.16 15.69
CA ASP A 558 16.05 -0.98 16.04
C ASP A 558 15.35 -0.79 17.41
N THR A 559 15.71 0.25 18.18
CA THR A 559 14.98 0.66 19.39
C THR A 559 13.73 1.50 19.13
N ASN A 560 13.55 2.03 17.92
CA ASN A 560 12.38 2.82 17.56
C ASN A 560 11.14 1.92 17.43
N ASP A 561 9.93 2.48 17.36
CA ASP A 561 8.72 1.67 17.18
C ASP A 561 8.60 1.09 15.76
N GLY A 562 9.01 1.84 14.74
CA GLY A 562 8.93 1.50 13.33
C GLY A 562 7.66 1.96 12.62
N ILE A 563 6.84 2.82 13.21
CA ILE A 563 5.52 3.21 12.65
C ILE A 563 5.57 4.42 11.70
N SER A 564 6.75 4.97 11.42
CA SER A 564 6.96 5.99 10.40
C SER A 564 8.42 6.00 9.93
N TRP A 565 8.71 6.61 8.78
CA TRP A 565 10.08 6.87 8.33
C TRP A 565 10.96 7.62 9.35
N GLY A 566 10.36 8.50 10.16
CA GLY A 566 11.09 9.25 11.20
C GLY A 566 11.51 8.41 12.40
N GLU A 567 10.79 7.32 12.68
CA GLU A 567 11.03 6.36 13.76
C GLU A 567 11.29 4.95 13.18
N ALA A 568 11.90 4.88 11.98
CA ALA A 568 12.13 3.62 11.28
C ALA A 568 13.12 2.69 12.03
N LYS A 569 12.94 1.38 11.84
CA LYS A 569 13.89 0.34 12.25
C LYS A 569 15.19 0.46 11.43
N LYS A 570 16.29 -0.14 11.92
CA LYS A 570 17.58 -0.14 11.22
C LYS A 570 17.84 -1.42 10.41
N THR A 571 17.33 -2.55 10.86
CA THR A 571 17.57 -3.85 10.23
C THR A 571 16.27 -4.46 9.72
N ILE A 572 16.39 -5.21 8.62
CA ILE A 572 15.23 -5.86 7.98
C ILE A 572 14.60 -6.87 8.93
N GLN A 573 15.42 -7.63 9.69
CA GLN A 573 14.93 -8.49 10.76
C GLN A 573 14.27 -7.68 11.89
N GLY A 574 14.79 -6.50 12.26
CA GLY A 574 14.17 -5.63 13.27
C GLY A 574 12.76 -5.13 12.89
N GLY A 575 12.49 -4.97 11.58
CA GLY A 575 11.15 -4.77 11.05
C GLY A 575 10.29 -6.04 11.13
N ILE A 576 10.78 -7.14 10.56
CA ILE A 576 10.06 -8.43 10.53
C ILE A 576 9.73 -8.97 11.93
N ASP A 577 10.61 -8.77 12.92
CA ASP A 577 10.40 -9.18 14.31
C ASP A 577 9.24 -8.39 14.95
N ALA A 578 9.10 -7.10 14.61
CA ALA A 578 8.08 -6.19 15.14
C ALA A 578 6.73 -6.26 14.40
N ALA A 579 6.74 -6.56 13.10
CA ALA A 579 5.53 -6.77 12.29
C ALA A 579 4.75 -8.02 12.71
N SER A 580 3.45 -8.09 12.38
CA SER A 580 2.61 -9.29 12.57
C SER A 580 2.28 -9.95 11.23
N ASP A 581 1.42 -10.96 11.23
CA ASP A 581 0.84 -11.47 9.98
C ASP A 581 0.01 -10.37 9.29
N TRP A 582 0.06 -10.35 7.95
CA TRP A 582 -0.59 -9.37 7.08
C TRP A 582 -0.09 -7.93 7.24
N TRP A 583 1.14 -7.75 7.71
CA TRP A 583 1.79 -6.43 7.75
C TRP A 583 2.61 -6.17 6.49
N LEU A 584 2.62 -4.90 6.08
CA LEU A 584 3.50 -4.35 5.07
C LEU A 584 4.80 -3.90 5.74
N VAL A 585 5.96 -4.40 5.27
CA VAL A 585 7.27 -3.97 5.74
C VAL A 585 7.98 -3.23 4.61
N LEU A 586 8.03 -1.90 4.73
CA LEU A 586 8.66 -1.02 3.74
C LEU A 586 10.14 -0.83 4.07
N VAL A 587 11.00 -1.12 3.10
CA VAL A 587 12.45 -0.97 3.24
C VAL A 587 12.96 0.12 2.30
N ALA A 588 13.49 1.21 2.87
CA ALA A 588 14.09 2.30 2.11
C ALA A 588 15.36 1.85 1.36
N ASP A 589 15.63 2.45 0.21
CA ASP A 589 16.85 2.19 -0.55
C ASP A 589 18.13 2.50 0.27
N GLY A 590 19.15 1.70 0.00
CA GLY A 590 20.36 1.65 0.83
C GLY A 590 21.07 0.31 0.66
N THR A 591 22.24 0.16 1.30
CA THR A 591 23.01 -1.10 1.28
C THR A 591 23.01 -1.77 2.65
N TYR A 592 22.15 -2.78 2.80
CA TYR A 592 21.91 -3.54 4.01
C TYR A 592 22.98 -4.61 4.19
N THR A 593 23.67 -4.59 5.34
CA THR A 593 24.79 -5.49 5.66
C THR A 593 24.83 -5.84 7.15
N GLY A 594 25.73 -6.73 7.55
CA GLY A 594 25.94 -7.10 8.96
C GLY A 594 24.94 -8.13 9.49
N ALA A 595 24.66 -8.06 10.80
CA ALA A 595 23.61 -8.85 11.46
C ALA A 595 22.24 -8.15 11.30
N GLY A 596 21.14 -8.90 11.42
CA GLY A 596 19.78 -8.39 11.16
C GLY A 596 19.45 -8.18 9.67
N ASN A 597 20.45 -8.26 8.80
CA ASN A 597 20.35 -8.07 7.35
C ASN A 597 20.87 -9.29 6.54
N LYS A 598 21.05 -10.44 7.19
CA LYS A 598 21.51 -11.72 6.60
C LYS A 598 20.98 -12.92 7.38
N ASN A 599 20.63 -13.99 6.68
CA ASN A 599 19.81 -15.10 7.20
C ASN A 599 18.52 -14.57 7.84
N ILE A 600 17.90 -13.61 7.15
CA ILE A 600 16.61 -13.02 7.49
C ILE A 600 15.57 -14.14 7.45
N ASP A 601 14.78 -14.24 8.51
CA ASP A 601 13.85 -15.33 8.81
C ASP A 601 12.48 -14.70 9.06
N PHE A 602 11.48 -15.07 8.27
CA PHE A 602 10.11 -14.55 8.43
C PHE A 602 9.42 -15.17 9.66
N GLY A 603 9.99 -16.22 10.28
CA GLY A 603 9.40 -16.88 11.45
C GLY A 603 8.13 -17.67 11.13
N GLY A 604 7.84 -17.92 9.85
CA GLY A 604 6.54 -18.42 9.38
C GLY A 604 5.48 -17.34 9.18
N LYS A 605 5.79 -16.04 9.37
CA LYS A 605 4.82 -14.95 9.25
C LYS A 605 4.42 -14.64 7.80
N LYS A 606 3.17 -14.22 7.62
CA LYS A 606 2.59 -13.72 6.36
C LYS A 606 2.89 -12.23 6.16
N ILE A 607 4.16 -11.90 5.95
CA ILE A 607 4.61 -10.51 5.77
C ILE A 607 4.78 -10.19 4.28
N TYR A 608 4.37 -8.98 3.88
CA TYR A 608 4.74 -8.41 2.58
C TYR A 608 5.95 -7.49 2.76
N LEU A 609 7.13 -7.94 2.34
CA LEU A 609 8.38 -7.17 2.43
C LEU A 609 8.68 -6.48 1.10
N LYS A 610 8.54 -5.15 1.04
CA LYS A 610 8.61 -4.32 -0.18
C LYS A 610 9.78 -3.33 -0.12
N GLY A 611 10.61 -3.31 -1.17
CA GLY A 611 11.65 -2.29 -1.34
C GLY A 611 11.12 -1.02 -2.00
N VAL A 612 11.51 0.16 -1.49
CA VAL A 612 11.05 1.49 -1.97
C VAL A 612 12.19 2.51 -2.04
N ASP A 613 12.05 3.54 -2.87
CA ASP A 613 13.09 4.51 -3.26
C ASP A 613 13.14 5.79 -2.38
N HIS A 614 12.80 5.63 -1.10
CA HIS A 614 12.60 6.69 -0.11
C HIS A 614 13.78 7.67 0.08
N ASN A 615 15.03 7.17 0.11
CA ASN A 615 16.21 8.00 0.30
C ASN A 615 16.71 8.60 -1.03
N ASN A 616 16.60 7.86 -2.13
CA ASN A 616 17.08 8.24 -3.46
C ASN A 616 16.14 7.70 -4.56
N ALA A 617 15.36 8.60 -5.17
CA ALA A 617 14.41 8.26 -6.22
C ALA A 617 15.00 7.37 -7.33
N GLY A 618 14.28 6.31 -7.70
CA GLY A 618 14.69 5.31 -8.68
C GLY A 618 15.78 4.34 -8.20
N GLN A 619 16.14 4.30 -6.90
CA GLN A 619 16.99 3.26 -6.31
C GLN A 619 16.15 2.22 -5.57
N ARG A 620 16.66 0.98 -5.46
CA ARG A 620 16.01 -0.09 -4.67
C ARG A 620 16.95 -0.64 -3.60
N PRO A 621 16.46 -1.21 -2.49
CA PRO A 621 17.30 -1.76 -1.44
C PRO A 621 18.26 -2.84 -1.94
N VAL A 622 19.49 -2.81 -1.42
CA VAL A 622 20.56 -3.75 -1.76
C VAL A 622 20.97 -4.55 -0.54
N ILE A 623 20.63 -5.83 -0.49
CA ILE A 623 21.09 -6.77 0.55
C ILE A 623 22.43 -7.35 0.10
N ASP A 624 23.52 -6.87 0.69
CA ASP A 624 24.88 -7.32 0.37
C ASP A 624 25.38 -8.29 1.44
N CYS A 625 25.45 -9.56 1.06
CA CYS A 625 25.93 -10.63 1.95
C CYS A 625 27.45 -10.62 2.15
N GLN A 626 28.21 -9.76 1.47
CA GLN A 626 29.65 -9.55 1.66
C GLN A 626 30.49 -10.85 1.56
N SER A 627 30.10 -11.73 0.63
CA SER A 627 30.68 -13.08 0.44
C SER A 627 30.64 -13.95 1.71
N SER A 628 29.58 -13.84 2.53
CA SER A 628 29.43 -14.60 3.77
C SER A 628 27.98 -14.71 4.23
N GLY A 629 27.42 -15.92 4.18
CA GLY A 629 26.03 -16.21 4.51
C GLY A 629 25.09 -16.09 3.32
N ARG A 630 23.78 -16.03 3.58
CA ARG A 630 22.72 -15.76 2.60
C ARG A 630 21.84 -14.59 3.05
N ALA A 631 20.97 -14.10 2.18
CA ALA A 631 20.01 -13.05 2.53
C ALA A 631 18.84 -13.61 3.34
N PHE A 632 18.05 -14.55 2.79
CA PHE A 632 16.83 -15.07 3.42
C PHE A 632 16.88 -16.58 3.66
N TYR A 633 16.15 -17.07 4.67
CA TYR A 633 16.01 -18.49 4.97
C TYR A 633 14.55 -18.78 5.36
N PHE A 634 13.82 -19.45 4.47
CA PHE A 634 12.41 -19.81 4.63
C PHE A 634 12.33 -21.31 4.93
N HIS A 635 11.79 -21.68 6.10
CA HIS A 635 11.97 -23.03 6.65
C HIS A 635 10.88 -23.50 7.63
N LEU A 636 9.87 -22.68 7.86
CA LEU A 636 8.84 -22.83 8.89
C LEU A 636 7.43 -23.02 8.30
N GLY A 637 7.29 -23.06 6.98
CA GLY A 637 6.01 -23.24 6.28
C GLY A 637 5.45 -21.94 5.70
N GLU A 638 6.32 -20.98 5.39
CA GLU A 638 5.98 -19.72 4.72
C GLU A 638 5.18 -19.98 3.43
N THR A 639 4.06 -19.27 3.25
CA THR A 639 3.12 -19.44 2.12
C THR A 639 3.38 -18.39 1.03
N GLU A 640 2.59 -18.42 -0.04
CA GLU A 640 2.59 -17.36 -1.07
C GLU A 640 2.25 -15.96 -0.50
N ASP A 641 1.61 -15.90 0.68
CA ASP A 641 1.38 -14.66 1.45
C ASP A 641 2.66 -14.10 2.11
N SER A 642 3.76 -14.88 2.14
CA SER A 642 5.08 -14.43 2.57
C SER A 642 5.82 -13.87 1.35
N VAL A 643 5.73 -12.56 1.13
CA VAL A 643 6.17 -11.89 -0.11
C VAL A 643 7.51 -11.16 0.08
N LEU A 644 8.37 -11.25 -0.93
CA LEU A 644 9.62 -10.53 -1.08
C LEU A 644 9.63 -9.76 -2.41
N ASP A 645 9.50 -8.43 -2.36
CA ASP A 645 9.35 -7.56 -3.53
C ASP A 645 10.44 -6.48 -3.64
N ASN A 646 10.95 -6.28 -4.87
CA ASN A 646 11.81 -5.15 -5.27
C ASN A 646 13.18 -5.05 -4.55
N PHE A 647 13.89 -6.17 -4.33
CA PHE A 647 15.24 -6.19 -3.75
C PHE A 647 16.34 -6.52 -4.75
N THR A 648 17.52 -5.90 -4.59
CA THR A 648 18.78 -6.42 -5.15
C THR A 648 19.48 -7.25 -4.09
N ILE A 649 19.71 -8.54 -4.35
CA ILE A 649 20.32 -9.48 -3.41
C ILE A 649 21.63 -10.01 -4.00
N LYS A 650 22.75 -9.74 -3.31
CA LYS A 650 24.08 -9.97 -3.88
C LYS A 650 25.13 -10.48 -2.92
N ASN A 651 26.20 -11.02 -3.51
CA ASN A 651 27.39 -11.50 -2.82
C ASN A 651 27.11 -12.57 -1.74
N GLY A 652 26.07 -13.38 -1.90
CA GLY A 652 25.83 -14.57 -1.08
C GLY A 652 27.00 -15.56 -1.14
N SER A 653 27.34 -16.22 -0.03
CA SER A 653 28.30 -17.32 -0.03
C SER A 653 28.08 -18.26 1.16
N ILE A 654 27.54 -19.44 0.90
CA ILE A 654 27.22 -20.47 1.91
C ILE A 654 27.24 -21.88 1.28
N LEU A 655 26.82 -22.91 2.02
CA LEU A 655 26.79 -24.30 1.55
C LEU A 655 25.77 -24.50 0.42
N ALA A 656 24.52 -24.08 0.64
CA ALA A 656 23.43 -24.18 -0.32
C ALA A 656 22.47 -22.99 -0.16
N GLY A 657 21.87 -22.54 -1.27
CA GLY A 657 21.03 -21.34 -1.32
C GLY A 657 21.84 -20.09 -1.01
N GLY A 658 22.61 -19.61 -1.99
CA GLY A 658 23.56 -18.51 -1.82
C GLY A 658 22.91 -17.20 -1.41
N ALA A 659 21.76 -16.86 -2.00
CA ALA A 659 20.89 -15.75 -1.62
C ALA A 659 19.72 -16.21 -0.74
N ILE A 660 19.01 -17.29 -1.13
CA ILE A 660 17.80 -17.78 -0.47
C ILE A 660 17.84 -19.31 -0.37
N TRP A 661 17.37 -19.86 0.75
CA TRP A 661 17.05 -21.29 0.87
C TRP A 661 15.60 -21.45 1.35
N CYS A 662 14.77 -22.06 0.52
CA CYS A 662 13.40 -22.48 0.83
C CYS A 662 13.37 -23.98 1.18
N LYS A 663 12.73 -24.34 2.29
CA LYS A 663 12.83 -25.68 2.88
C LYS A 663 11.55 -26.09 3.63
N ASN A 664 11.27 -27.40 3.73
CA ASN A 664 10.19 -27.96 4.57
C ASN A 664 8.79 -27.46 4.17
N SER A 665 8.41 -27.55 2.90
CA SER A 665 7.15 -26.99 2.39
C SER A 665 6.99 -25.47 2.58
N SER A 666 8.09 -24.72 2.47
CA SER A 666 8.05 -23.25 2.48
C SER A 666 8.09 -22.74 1.03
N SER A 667 7.06 -22.02 0.62
CA SER A 667 6.76 -21.63 -0.77
C SER A 667 6.44 -20.12 -0.85
N PRO A 668 7.39 -19.23 -0.50
CA PRO A 668 7.20 -17.78 -0.53
C PRO A 668 7.02 -17.24 -1.96
N THR A 669 6.43 -16.05 -2.06
CA THR A 669 6.38 -15.28 -3.32
C THR A 669 7.60 -14.35 -3.40
N ILE A 670 8.33 -14.40 -4.51
CA ILE A 670 9.53 -13.61 -4.77
C ILE A 670 9.30 -12.85 -6.08
N THR A 671 9.19 -11.53 -6.02
CA THR A 671 8.87 -10.71 -7.19
C THR A 671 9.81 -9.52 -7.37
N ASN A 672 9.99 -9.09 -8.63
CA ASN A 672 10.76 -7.90 -9.03
C ASN A 672 12.22 -7.87 -8.47
N CYS A 673 12.82 -9.03 -8.18
CA CYS A 673 14.10 -9.14 -7.48
C CYS A 673 15.30 -9.43 -8.40
N THR A 674 16.47 -8.86 -8.05
CA THR A 674 17.73 -9.03 -8.80
C THR A 674 18.76 -9.79 -7.97
N PHE A 675 18.99 -11.05 -8.33
CA PHE A 675 19.99 -11.93 -7.74
C PHE A 675 21.31 -11.85 -8.51
N SER A 676 22.33 -11.21 -7.92
CA SER A 676 23.62 -11.00 -8.60
C SER A 676 24.84 -11.51 -7.82
N ASN A 677 25.73 -12.25 -8.49
CA ASN A 677 27.00 -12.72 -7.93
C ASN A 677 26.87 -13.52 -6.61
N ASN A 678 25.75 -14.23 -6.40
CA ASN A 678 25.58 -15.10 -5.25
C ASN A 678 26.23 -16.48 -5.50
N SER A 679 26.67 -17.15 -4.44
CA SER A 679 27.44 -18.38 -4.55
C SER A 679 27.05 -19.46 -3.54
N ALA A 680 26.99 -20.71 -3.98
CA ALA A 680 26.79 -21.90 -3.16
C ALA A 680 27.91 -22.93 -3.40
N ASN A 681 28.33 -23.63 -2.35
CA ASN A 681 29.33 -24.71 -2.48
C ASN A 681 28.74 -25.99 -3.09
N ASP A 682 27.45 -26.27 -2.83
CA ASP A 682 26.71 -27.40 -3.37
C ASP A 682 25.57 -26.90 -4.29
N TRP A 683 24.40 -26.54 -3.74
CA TRP A 683 23.17 -26.32 -4.51
C TRP A 683 22.68 -24.87 -4.52
N GLY A 684 22.25 -24.39 -5.69
CA GLY A 684 21.47 -23.15 -5.84
C GLY A 684 22.26 -21.88 -5.53
N GLY A 685 22.95 -21.35 -6.55
CA GLY A 685 23.85 -20.21 -6.38
C GLY A 685 23.14 -18.94 -5.93
N ALA A 686 21.91 -18.71 -6.40
CA ALA A 686 20.97 -17.77 -5.82
C ALA A 686 19.97 -18.50 -4.89
N ILE A 687 19.10 -19.35 -5.43
CA ILE A 687 17.99 -19.96 -4.69
C ILE A 687 18.16 -21.48 -4.62
N PHE A 688 17.93 -22.06 -3.45
CA PHE A 688 17.82 -23.52 -3.28
C PHE A 688 16.46 -23.90 -2.71
N CYS A 689 15.78 -24.85 -3.34
CA CYS A 689 14.47 -25.38 -2.95
C CYS A 689 14.62 -26.85 -2.56
N TRP A 690 14.19 -27.21 -1.34
CA TRP A 690 14.39 -28.57 -0.81
C TRP A 690 13.21 -29.08 0.03
N HIS A 691 12.74 -30.30 -0.27
CA HIS A 691 11.56 -30.93 0.33
C HIS A 691 10.28 -30.08 0.16
N CYS A 692 9.52 -30.34 -0.89
CA CYS A 692 8.16 -29.81 -1.08
C CYS A 692 8.05 -28.27 -1.12
N SER A 693 9.17 -27.58 -1.36
CA SER A 693 9.27 -26.12 -1.23
C SER A 693 9.22 -25.48 -2.62
N SER A 694 8.08 -24.88 -2.96
CA SER A 694 7.72 -24.48 -4.32
C SER A 694 7.41 -22.99 -4.39
N PRO A 695 8.40 -22.09 -4.20
CA PRO A 695 8.18 -20.65 -4.30
C PRO A 695 7.66 -20.22 -5.68
N THR A 696 6.88 -19.14 -5.70
CA THR A 696 6.51 -18.42 -6.92
C THR A 696 7.55 -17.33 -7.17
N ILE A 697 8.13 -17.29 -8.35
CA ILE A 697 9.22 -16.38 -8.73
C ILE A 697 8.78 -15.61 -9.99
N THR A 698 8.59 -14.30 -9.88
CA THR A 698 8.05 -13.45 -10.97
C THR A 698 8.93 -12.22 -11.20
N ASN A 699 9.08 -11.77 -12.45
CA ASN A 699 9.82 -10.53 -12.80
C ASN A 699 11.27 -10.48 -12.25
N CYS A 700 11.94 -11.63 -12.12
CA CYS A 700 13.25 -11.72 -11.44
C CYS A 700 14.43 -11.86 -12.41
N THR A 701 15.54 -11.21 -12.05
CA THR A 701 16.83 -11.27 -12.77
C THR A 701 17.84 -12.11 -12.00
N PHE A 702 18.42 -13.13 -12.63
CA PHE A 702 19.47 -13.97 -12.09
C PHE A 702 20.75 -13.80 -12.93
N ILE A 703 21.73 -13.03 -12.43
CA ILE A 703 22.95 -12.70 -13.16
C ILE A 703 24.24 -13.11 -12.44
N GLY A 704 25.08 -13.90 -13.11
CA GLY A 704 26.43 -14.24 -12.64
C GLY A 704 26.47 -15.03 -11.33
N ASN A 705 25.40 -15.73 -10.96
CA ASN A 705 25.37 -16.57 -9.76
C ASN A 705 26.13 -17.88 -10.02
N SER A 706 26.58 -18.55 -8.95
CA SER A 706 27.44 -19.73 -9.06
C SER A 706 27.12 -20.83 -8.06
N ALA A 707 27.14 -22.08 -8.51
CA ALA A 707 26.97 -23.25 -7.64
C ALA A 707 27.85 -24.41 -8.08
N LYS A 708 27.72 -25.55 -7.39
CA LYS A 708 28.13 -26.82 -7.97
C LYS A 708 27.00 -27.42 -8.83
N TRP A 709 25.78 -27.36 -8.33
CA TRP A 709 24.55 -27.76 -9.02
C TRP A 709 23.54 -26.60 -9.00
N GLY A 710 23.03 -26.19 -10.17
CA GLY A 710 22.05 -25.11 -10.27
C GLY A 710 22.68 -23.74 -10.03
N GLY A 711 23.39 -23.21 -11.05
CA GLY A 711 24.17 -21.98 -10.93
C GLY A 711 23.36 -20.77 -10.46
N ALA A 712 22.08 -20.68 -10.85
CA ALA A 712 21.10 -19.79 -10.23
C ALA A 712 20.19 -20.55 -9.24
N ILE A 713 19.49 -21.59 -9.69
CA ILE A 713 18.47 -22.30 -8.90
C ILE A 713 18.74 -23.80 -8.82
N GLY A 714 18.69 -24.36 -7.60
CA GLY A 714 18.68 -25.81 -7.39
C GLY A 714 17.33 -26.28 -6.82
N CYS A 715 16.75 -27.33 -7.38
CA CYS A 715 15.51 -27.96 -6.90
C CYS A 715 15.76 -29.44 -6.60
N LEU A 716 15.68 -29.84 -5.31
CA LEU A 716 15.96 -31.22 -4.88
C LEU A 716 14.80 -31.81 -4.07
N THR A 717 14.30 -32.97 -4.51
CA THR A 717 13.25 -33.76 -3.84
C THR A 717 11.89 -33.04 -3.76
N PHE A 718 11.07 -33.27 -4.78
CA PHE A 718 9.66 -32.94 -4.88
C PHE A 718 9.35 -31.44 -4.78
N ASN A 719 9.97 -30.61 -5.62
CA ASN A 719 9.64 -29.18 -5.71
C ASN A 719 9.07 -28.84 -7.09
N TRP A 720 8.10 -27.93 -7.14
CA TRP A 720 7.45 -27.44 -8.35
C TRP A 720 7.28 -25.91 -8.27
N PRO A 721 8.38 -25.12 -8.20
CA PRO A 721 8.27 -23.67 -8.20
C PRO A 721 7.77 -23.17 -9.57
N THR A 722 6.97 -22.11 -9.55
CA THR A 722 6.55 -21.38 -10.76
C THR A 722 7.54 -20.24 -10.99
N ILE A 723 8.06 -20.10 -12.21
CA ILE A 723 9.06 -19.11 -12.59
C ILE A 723 8.53 -18.39 -13.84
N THR A 724 8.10 -17.13 -13.70
CA THR A 724 7.42 -16.39 -14.78
C THR A 724 8.12 -15.07 -15.08
N ASN A 725 8.27 -14.72 -16.36
CA ASN A 725 8.81 -13.42 -16.80
C ASN A 725 10.20 -13.12 -16.18
N CYS A 726 11.07 -14.13 -16.15
CA CYS A 726 12.39 -14.07 -15.51
C CYS A 726 13.54 -14.23 -16.51
N ILE A 727 14.71 -13.68 -16.16
CA ILE A 727 15.91 -13.75 -17.00
C ILE A 727 17.10 -14.36 -16.25
N PHE A 728 17.82 -15.27 -16.91
CA PHE A 728 18.95 -16.04 -16.36
C PHE A 728 20.18 -15.83 -17.24
N ILE A 729 21.12 -15.00 -16.77
CA ILE A 729 22.31 -14.55 -17.51
C ILE A 729 23.61 -14.97 -16.81
N ASP A 730 24.56 -15.53 -17.57
CA ASP A 730 25.94 -15.81 -17.13
C ASP A 730 26.09 -16.63 -15.83
N ASN A 731 25.04 -17.38 -15.42
CA ASN A 731 25.12 -18.22 -14.22
C ASN A 731 25.99 -19.45 -14.48
N SER A 732 26.61 -20.01 -13.43
CA SER A 732 27.63 -21.05 -13.62
C SER A 732 27.56 -22.21 -12.61
N ALA A 733 27.62 -23.44 -13.13
CA ALA A 733 27.69 -24.67 -12.35
C ALA A 733 29.07 -25.33 -12.46
N ALA A 734 29.62 -25.76 -11.31
CA ALA A 734 30.89 -26.48 -11.26
C ALA A 734 30.77 -27.96 -11.68
N ASP A 735 29.60 -28.57 -11.53
CA ASP A 735 29.20 -29.83 -12.17
C ASP A 735 28.06 -29.53 -13.17
N ASP A 736 26.79 -29.62 -12.78
CA ASP A 736 25.63 -29.65 -13.70
C ASP A 736 24.59 -28.52 -13.47
N GLY A 737 23.80 -28.18 -14.51
CA GLY A 737 22.71 -27.20 -14.44
C GLY A 737 23.18 -25.75 -14.31
N GLY A 738 23.69 -25.17 -15.41
CA GLY A 738 24.35 -23.85 -15.38
C GLY A 738 23.47 -22.69 -14.93
N ALA A 739 22.17 -22.70 -15.27
CA ALA A 739 21.17 -21.87 -14.62
C ALA A 739 20.37 -22.67 -13.57
N ILE A 740 19.74 -23.78 -13.97
CA ILE A 740 18.84 -24.56 -13.12
C ILE A 740 19.25 -26.04 -13.09
N ASP A 741 19.28 -26.62 -11.89
CA ASP A 741 19.41 -28.07 -11.67
C ASP A 741 18.16 -28.60 -10.96
N CYS A 742 17.52 -29.61 -11.55
CA CYS A 742 16.33 -30.26 -11.02
C CYS A 742 16.55 -31.75 -10.80
N VAL A 743 16.41 -32.20 -9.55
CA VAL A 743 16.44 -33.61 -9.16
C VAL A 743 15.16 -34.01 -8.43
N ASP A 744 14.47 -35.01 -8.97
CA ASP A 744 13.14 -35.46 -8.53
C ASP A 744 12.14 -34.27 -8.37
N SER A 745 12.20 -33.28 -9.27
CA SER A 745 11.49 -31.97 -9.18
C SER A 745 11.03 -31.46 -10.55
N GLY A 746 10.01 -30.60 -10.63
CA GLY A 746 9.48 -30.09 -11.90
C GLY A 746 9.05 -28.62 -11.84
N PRO A 747 9.95 -27.66 -12.06
CA PRO A 747 9.57 -26.25 -12.14
C PRO A 747 8.67 -25.99 -13.36
N ASN A 748 7.74 -25.05 -13.21
CA ASN A 748 6.93 -24.54 -14.31
C ASN A 748 7.52 -23.18 -14.74
N ILE A 749 7.98 -23.05 -15.99
CA ILE A 749 8.80 -21.93 -16.43
C ILE A 749 8.13 -21.22 -17.62
N ILE A 750 7.71 -19.98 -17.45
CA ILE A 750 6.85 -19.26 -18.40
C ILE A 750 7.49 -17.93 -18.80
N ASN A 751 7.50 -17.59 -20.09
CA ASN A 751 7.97 -16.30 -20.61
C ASN A 751 9.40 -15.94 -20.11
N CYS A 752 10.33 -16.90 -20.06
CA CYS A 752 11.68 -16.71 -19.49
C CYS A 752 12.80 -16.76 -20.54
N THR A 753 13.89 -16.02 -20.30
CA THR A 753 15.07 -15.98 -21.19
C THR A 753 16.32 -16.50 -20.49
N PHE A 754 17.00 -17.48 -21.10
CA PHE A 754 18.24 -18.11 -20.61
C PHE A 754 19.38 -17.91 -21.62
N SER A 755 20.43 -17.18 -21.24
CA SER A 755 21.61 -16.98 -22.10
C SER A 755 22.94 -16.88 -21.32
N GLY A 756 24.04 -17.28 -21.95
CA GLY A 756 25.39 -17.22 -21.35
C GLY A 756 25.68 -18.20 -20.20
N ASN A 757 24.67 -18.93 -19.73
CA ASN A 757 24.81 -19.84 -18.59
C ASN A 757 25.72 -21.03 -18.94
N SER A 758 26.44 -21.55 -17.95
CA SER A 758 27.53 -22.50 -18.18
C SER A 758 27.61 -23.63 -17.15
N ALA A 759 27.75 -24.87 -17.62
CA ALA A 759 28.01 -26.06 -16.82
C ALA A 759 29.31 -26.74 -17.24
N LYS A 760 30.10 -27.27 -16.31
CA LYS A 760 31.31 -28.06 -16.66
C LYS A 760 30.97 -29.52 -16.98
N GLY A 761 29.85 -30.00 -16.44
CA GLY A 761 29.18 -31.23 -16.79
C GLY A 761 28.18 -31.00 -17.92
N ASN A 762 26.90 -31.13 -17.62
CA ASN A 762 25.79 -31.20 -18.57
C ASN A 762 24.69 -30.17 -18.23
N GLY A 763 23.91 -29.74 -19.22
CA GLY A 763 22.78 -28.82 -19.03
C GLY A 763 23.25 -27.40 -18.75
N GLY A 764 23.74 -26.70 -19.79
CA GLY A 764 24.27 -25.35 -19.64
C GLY A 764 23.22 -24.33 -19.22
N ALA A 765 21.97 -24.47 -19.66
CA ALA A 765 20.83 -23.83 -19.02
C ALA A 765 20.22 -24.74 -17.94
N ILE A 766 19.68 -25.91 -18.32
CA ILE A 766 18.87 -26.76 -17.43
C ILE A 766 19.35 -28.20 -17.39
N TYR A 767 19.49 -28.74 -16.18
CA TYR A 767 19.73 -30.16 -15.91
C TYR A 767 18.50 -30.82 -15.27
N CYS A 768 18.11 -32.01 -15.76
CA CYS A 768 17.05 -32.84 -15.20
C CYS A 768 17.60 -34.25 -14.87
N GLY A 769 17.41 -34.69 -13.63
CA GLY A 769 17.78 -36.04 -13.19
C GLY A 769 16.92 -36.60 -12.06
N SER A 770 17.25 -37.82 -11.64
CA SER A 770 16.59 -38.50 -10.52
C SER A 770 17.58 -38.99 -9.46
N SER A 771 17.20 -38.88 -8.18
CA SER A 771 17.93 -39.48 -7.05
C SER A 771 17.34 -40.83 -6.61
N SER A 772 16.10 -41.12 -7.02
CA SER A 772 15.25 -42.14 -6.40
C SER A 772 14.77 -43.27 -7.34
N GLY A 773 14.79 -43.06 -8.67
CA GLY A 773 14.71 -44.15 -9.66
C GLY A 773 13.59 -44.00 -10.72
N PRO A 774 13.28 -45.08 -11.46
CA PRO A 774 12.29 -45.03 -12.54
C PRO A 774 10.88 -44.73 -12.00
N GLY A 775 10.33 -43.57 -12.38
CA GLY A 775 9.00 -43.10 -11.96
C GLY A 775 9.00 -41.98 -10.92
N SER A 776 10.16 -41.41 -10.58
CA SER A 776 10.26 -40.26 -9.67
C SER A 776 11.23 -39.17 -10.13
N GLY A 777 11.64 -39.18 -11.42
CA GLY A 777 12.55 -38.19 -11.98
C GLY A 777 11.93 -36.82 -12.24
N SER A 778 12.76 -35.88 -12.69
CA SER A 778 12.39 -34.49 -12.90
C SER A 778 11.54 -34.27 -14.15
N SER A 779 10.60 -33.34 -14.08
CA SER A 779 9.63 -33.07 -15.15
C SER A 779 9.25 -31.58 -15.26
N PRO A 780 10.18 -30.69 -15.65
CA PRO A 780 9.84 -29.31 -15.97
C PRO A 780 8.91 -29.18 -17.18
N THR A 781 8.07 -28.15 -17.13
CA THR A 781 7.31 -27.62 -18.26
C THR A 781 7.81 -26.20 -18.55
N LEU A 782 7.96 -25.88 -19.83
CA LEU A 782 8.48 -24.60 -20.30
C LEU A 782 7.58 -24.04 -21.39
N ASP A 783 7.13 -22.81 -21.22
CA ASP A 783 6.18 -22.12 -22.10
C ASP A 783 6.75 -20.76 -22.51
N ASN A 784 6.72 -20.43 -23.80
CA ASN A 784 7.16 -19.13 -24.34
C ASN A 784 8.60 -18.73 -23.93
N CYS A 785 9.50 -19.69 -23.74
CA CYS A 785 10.86 -19.45 -23.22
C CYS A 785 11.95 -19.43 -24.31
N VAL A 786 13.03 -18.68 -24.07
CA VAL A 786 14.23 -18.63 -24.94
C VAL A 786 15.42 -19.31 -24.28
N PHE A 787 16.07 -20.20 -25.03
CA PHE A 787 17.24 -21.00 -24.67
C PHE A 787 18.32 -20.85 -25.73
N TRP A 788 19.24 -19.89 -25.53
CA TRP A 788 20.25 -19.59 -26.55
C TRP A 788 21.59 -19.13 -26.01
N GLY A 789 22.66 -19.71 -26.52
CA GLY A 789 24.03 -19.32 -26.20
C GLY A 789 24.53 -19.82 -24.84
N ASN A 790 23.87 -20.82 -24.27
CA ASN A 790 24.33 -21.49 -23.06
C ASN A 790 25.39 -22.56 -23.40
N SER A 791 26.07 -23.13 -22.41
CA SER A 791 27.24 -23.99 -22.67
C SER A 791 27.44 -25.12 -21.66
N ALA A 792 27.81 -26.31 -22.14
CA ALA A 792 28.06 -27.47 -21.30
C ALA A 792 29.33 -28.25 -21.69
N GLY A 793 30.20 -28.56 -20.73
CA GLY A 793 31.51 -29.20 -20.95
C GLY A 793 31.44 -30.62 -21.53
N ASN A 794 30.35 -31.35 -21.29
CA ASN A 794 30.08 -32.68 -21.87
C ASN A 794 29.19 -32.63 -23.14
N GLY A 795 28.75 -31.45 -23.57
CA GLY A 795 27.56 -31.30 -24.41
C GLY A 795 26.27 -31.20 -23.59
N ALA A 796 25.12 -31.08 -24.26
CA ALA A 796 23.86 -30.59 -23.68
C ALA A 796 23.94 -29.11 -23.23
N ASN A 797 24.26 -28.21 -24.17
CA ASN A 797 24.40 -26.77 -23.93
C ASN A 797 23.13 -26.12 -23.34
N GLU A 798 21.95 -26.54 -23.79
CA GLU A 798 20.68 -25.98 -23.34
C GLU A 798 20.07 -26.89 -22.27
N ILE A 799 19.53 -28.06 -22.65
CA ILE A 799 18.79 -28.96 -21.75
C ILE A 799 19.40 -30.37 -21.74
N CYS A 800 19.62 -30.95 -20.55
CA CYS A 800 20.06 -32.33 -20.36
C CYS A 800 19.05 -33.17 -19.56
N ILE A 801 18.69 -34.36 -20.07
CA ILE A 801 17.86 -35.35 -19.38
C ILE A 801 18.73 -36.57 -19.02
N CYS A 802 19.17 -36.70 -17.77
CA CYS A 802 20.23 -37.66 -17.44
C CYS A 802 19.75 -39.12 -17.20
N ASP A 803 18.47 -39.34 -16.91
CA ASP A 803 17.90 -40.66 -16.64
C ASP A 803 16.56 -40.90 -17.35
N SER A 804 16.03 -42.13 -17.27
CA SER A 804 14.84 -42.56 -18.02
C SER A 804 13.51 -42.31 -17.29
N GLY A 805 13.56 -41.85 -16.04
CA GLY A 805 12.40 -41.40 -15.26
C GLY A 805 12.17 -39.89 -15.35
N SER A 806 13.17 -39.12 -15.80
CA SER A 806 13.07 -37.68 -16.06
C SER A 806 12.60 -37.38 -17.50
N SER A 807 11.96 -36.23 -17.70
CA SER A 807 11.44 -35.73 -18.98
C SER A 807 11.41 -34.20 -19.01
N CYS A 808 11.11 -33.59 -20.15
CA CYS A 808 10.96 -32.14 -20.27
C CYS A 808 9.93 -31.80 -21.35
N THR A 809 9.08 -30.80 -21.13
CA THR A 809 8.09 -30.34 -22.12
C THR A 809 8.36 -28.89 -22.48
N LEU A 810 8.54 -28.59 -23.76
CA LEU A 810 8.69 -27.24 -24.30
C LEU A 810 7.49 -26.92 -25.18
N ASN A 811 6.81 -25.83 -24.89
CA ASN A 811 5.71 -25.27 -25.67
C ASN A 811 6.13 -23.88 -26.16
N TYR A 812 6.03 -23.61 -27.46
CA TYR A 812 6.32 -22.30 -28.06
C TYR A 812 7.67 -21.70 -27.61
N CYS A 813 8.70 -22.53 -27.43
CA CYS A 813 10.02 -22.09 -26.97
C CYS A 813 10.98 -21.87 -28.15
N CYS A 814 11.86 -20.87 -28.06
CA CYS A 814 12.98 -20.67 -28.97
C CYS A 814 14.23 -21.33 -28.40
N VAL A 815 14.82 -22.30 -29.10
CA VAL A 815 15.84 -23.19 -28.54
C VAL A 815 16.79 -23.76 -29.60
N ASP A 816 18.10 -23.73 -29.31
CA ASP A 816 19.09 -24.47 -30.09
C ASP A 816 18.90 -25.98 -29.85
N ASN A 817 18.21 -26.66 -30.77
CA ASN A 817 17.98 -28.11 -30.69
C ASN A 817 19.24 -28.97 -30.89
N THR A 818 20.39 -28.37 -31.26
CA THR A 818 21.69 -29.05 -31.18
C THR A 818 22.28 -29.02 -29.77
N GLY A 819 21.73 -28.17 -28.89
CA GLY A 819 22.07 -28.02 -27.48
C GLY A 819 21.41 -29.04 -26.54
N TYR A 820 20.63 -30.00 -27.03
CA TYR A 820 20.07 -31.08 -26.19
C TYR A 820 21.07 -32.20 -25.90
N GLY A 821 20.88 -32.92 -24.79
CA GLY A 821 21.61 -34.17 -24.53
C GLY A 821 21.02 -35.06 -23.44
N GLY A 822 21.71 -36.18 -23.20
CA GLY A 822 21.19 -37.27 -22.37
C GLY A 822 20.12 -38.08 -23.11
N GLN A 823 19.00 -38.38 -22.45
CA GLN A 823 17.86 -39.12 -22.99
C GLN A 823 16.90 -38.18 -23.72
N THR A 824 17.37 -37.60 -24.82
CA THR A 824 16.62 -36.58 -25.59
C THR A 824 15.27 -37.06 -26.14
N GLY A 825 15.04 -38.37 -26.24
CA GLY A 825 13.72 -38.94 -26.54
C GLY A 825 12.65 -38.76 -25.46
N ASN A 826 13.02 -38.22 -24.29
CA ASN A 826 12.11 -37.80 -23.22
C ASN A 826 11.85 -36.27 -23.23
N ILE A 827 12.34 -35.54 -24.24
CA ILE A 827 11.99 -34.14 -24.50
C ILE A 827 10.78 -34.13 -25.43
N THR A 828 9.73 -33.38 -25.07
CA THR A 828 8.53 -33.16 -25.89
C THR A 828 8.53 -31.71 -26.36
N GLU A 829 8.49 -31.49 -27.67
CA GLU A 829 8.52 -30.16 -28.29
C GLU A 829 7.19 -29.89 -29.00
N ASN A 830 6.47 -28.85 -28.57
CA ASN A 830 5.25 -28.37 -29.19
C ASN A 830 5.52 -26.95 -29.74
N ASN A 831 5.37 -26.77 -31.07
CA ASN A 831 5.50 -25.48 -31.76
C ASN A 831 6.80 -24.69 -31.47
N CYS A 832 7.91 -25.37 -31.17
CA CYS A 832 9.19 -24.74 -30.84
C CYS A 832 9.94 -24.20 -32.08
N ILE A 833 10.77 -23.18 -31.87
CA ILE A 833 11.56 -22.47 -32.87
C ILE A 833 13.04 -22.81 -32.71
N HIS A 834 13.72 -23.10 -33.82
CA HIS A 834 15.14 -23.48 -33.85
C HIS A 834 15.98 -22.55 -34.72
N GLN A 835 15.68 -21.26 -34.62
CA GLN A 835 16.38 -20.16 -35.25
C GLN A 835 16.87 -19.21 -34.15
N GLU A 836 17.98 -18.53 -34.38
CA GLU A 836 18.54 -17.57 -33.42
C GLU A 836 17.51 -16.49 -33.05
N PRO A 837 17.32 -16.15 -31.76
CA PRO A 837 16.34 -15.15 -31.31
C PRO A 837 16.72 -13.70 -31.67
N GLN A 838 17.92 -13.49 -32.22
CA GLN A 838 18.42 -12.20 -32.71
C GLN A 838 18.44 -11.06 -31.67
N PHE A 839 18.79 -11.37 -30.41
CA PHE A 839 18.96 -10.37 -29.34
C PHE A 839 19.76 -9.12 -29.77
N VAL A 840 19.39 -7.93 -29.33
CA VAL A 840 19.97 -6.63 -29.75
C VAL A 840 21.50 -6.59 -29.53
N ASP A 841 21.97 -6.66 -28.29
CA ASP A 841 23.42 -6.71 -27.94
C ASP A 841 23.69 -7.61 -26.71
N PRO A 842 23.55 -8.94 -26.86
CA PRO A 842 23.72 -9.89 -25.76
C PRO A 842 25.16 -9.95 -25.22
N ALA A 843 26.13 -9.32 -25.89
CA ALA A 843 27.51 -9.21 -25.40
C ALA A 843 27.68 -8.11 -24.34
N ASN A 844 26.71 -7.19 -24.22
CA ASN A 844 26.65 -6.16 -23.18
C ASN A 844 25.44 -6.34 -22.24
N GLY A 845 24.74 -7.48 -22.34
CA GLY A 845 23.59 -7.83 -21.49
C GLY A 845 22.23 -7.37 -22.02
N ASP A 846 22.14 -6.93 -23.27
CA ASP A 846 20.90 -6.50 -23.91
C ASP A 846 20.24 -7.66 -24.67
N TYR A 847 19.17 -8.20 -24.09
CA TYR A 847 18.43 -9.38 -24.56
C TYR A 847 17.05 -9.05 -25.15
N HIS A 848 16.79 -7.79 -25.48
CA HIS A 848 15.61 -7.41 -26.29
C HIS A 848 15.70 -8.04 -27.69
N LEU A 849 14.55 -8.31 -28.30
CA LEU A 849 14.49 -8.83 -29.66
C LEU A 849 14.78 -7.73 -30.69
N LYS A 850 15.41 -8.10 -31.82
CA LYS A 850 15.48 -7.24 -33.00
C LYS A 850 14.18 -7.31 -33.81
N ASP A 851 13.90 -6.26 -34.58
CA ASP A 851 12.82 -6.13 -35.57
C ASP A 851 12.71 -7.28 -36.59
N THR A 852 13.76 -8.08 -36.75
CA THR A 852 13.77 -9.28 -37.63
C THR A 852 13.78 -10.62 -36.88
N SER A 853 13.50 -10.63 -35.57
CA SER A 853 13.51 -11.82 -34.72
C SER A 853 12.39 -12.80 -35.07
N PRO A 854 12.64 -14.13 -35.03
CA PRO A 854 11.59 -15.14 -35.18
C PRO A 854 10.77 -15.36 -33.89
N CYS A 855 11.03 -14.61 -32.82
CA CYS A 855 10.37 -14.76 -31.51
C CYS A 855 9.23 -13.76 -31.27
N ILE A 856 9.08 -12.78 -32.17
CA ILE A 856 8.04 -11.74 -32.13
C ILE A 856 6.68 -12.36 -32.52
N ASP A 857 5.62 -12.03 -31.77
CA ASP A 857 4.23 -12.50 -31.93
C ASP A 857 4.11 -14.05 -32.07
N ALA A 858 5.03 -14.79 -31.44
CA ALA A 858 5.24 -16.22 -31.71
C ALA A 858 4.89 -17.18 -30.56
N GLY A 859 4.54 -16.66 -29.38
CA GLY A 859 4.18 -17.45 -28.20
C GLY A 859 2.70 -17.90 -28.15
N ASP A 860 2.30 -18.45 -27.01
CA ASP A 860 0.89 -18.73 -26.68
C ASP A 860 0.38 -17.86 -25.53
N ASN A 861 -0.60 -17.02 -25.85
CA ASN A 861 -1.34 -16.20 -24.90
C ASN A 861 -2.02 -17.04 -23.79
N SER A 862 -2.35 -18.31 -24.06
CA SER A 862 -3.04 -19.18 -23.09
C SER A 862 -2.14 -19.67 -21.95
N SER A 863 -0.82 -19.65 -22.15
CA SER A 863 0.17 -19.96 -21.10
C SER A 863 0.54 -18.74 -20.25
N VAL A 864 0.14 -17.51 -20.60
CA VAL A 864 0.46 -16.30 -19.82
C VAL A 864 -0.47 -16.22 -18.59
N PRO A 865 0.05 -16.16 -17.35
CA PRO A 865 -0.79 -16.01 -16.16
C PRO A 865 -1.49 -14.66 -16.16
N SER A 866 -2.78 -14.62 -15.81
CA SER A 866 -3.60 -13.40 -15.84
C SER A 866 -3.12 -12.27 -14.92
N SER A 867 -2.28 -12.59 -13.93
CA SER A 867 -1.61 -11.61 -13.05
C SER A 867 -0.35 -10.98 -13.66
N VAL A 868 0.14 -11.45 -14.80
CA VAL A 868 1.34 -10.94 -15.48
C VAL A 868 0.91 -10.11 -16.69
N THR A 869 0.51 -8.88 -16.41
CA THR A 869 0.02 -7.92 -17.41
C THR A 869 1.14 -7.21 -18.18
N THR A 870 2.38 -7.22 -17.67
CA THR A 870 3.55 -6.60 -18.32
C THR A 870 4.78 -7.51 -18.40
N ASP A 871 5.72 -7.13 -19.27
CA ASP A 871 7.06 -7.74 -19.39
C ASP A 871 8.05 -7.20 -18.34
N LEU A 872 9.34 -7.51 -18.48
CA LEU A 872 10.39 -7.02 -17.56
C LEU A 872 10.68 -5.51 -17.65
N ASP A 873 10.34 -4.85 -18.76
CA ASP A 873 10.53 -3.40 -18.96
C ASP A 873 9.27 -2.58 -18.61
N GLY A 874 8.13 -3.26 -18.42
CA GLY A 874 6.84 -2.65 -18.09
C GLY A 874 5.90 -2.48 -19.31
N ASN A 875 6.25 -3.04 -20.46
CA ASN A 875 5.41 -3.07 -21.66
C ASN A 875 4.28 -4.08 -21.50
N GLN A 876 3.14 -3.89 -22.17
CA GLN A 876 2.00 -4.81 -22.10
C GLN A 876 2.38 -6.22 -22.61
N ARG A 877 2.17 -7.27 -21.80
CA ARG A 877 2.68 -8.65 -22.02
C ARG A 877 2.00 -9.44 -23.14
N ILE A 878 0.96 -8.88 -23.76
CA ILE A 878 0.31 -9.41 -24.96
C ILE A 878 0.06 -8.20 -25.86
N ALA A 879 1.00 -7.91 -26.74
CA ALA A 879 0.98 -6.80 -27.69
C ALA A 879 0.91 -7.28 -29.15
N ASP A 880 0.83 -6.37 -30.11
CA ASP A 880 0.84 -6.62 -31.57
C ASP A 880 2.17 -6.07 -32.11
N GLY A 881 3.21 -6.89 -32.09
CA GLY A 881 4.60 -6.48 -32.28
C GLY A 881 4.94 -6.14 -33.73
N ASP A 882 4.50 -6.98 -34.66
CA ASP A 882 4.73 -6.83 -36.11
C ASP A 882 3.67 -5.96 -36.83
N ASN A 883 2.57 -5.63 -36.14
CA ASN A 883 1.44 -4.80 -36.60
C ASN A 883 0.54 -5.47 -37.66
N ASP A 884 0.42 -6.80 -37.68
CA ASP A 884 -0.58 -7.55 -38.46
C ASP A 884 -2.03 -7.29 -37.98
N GLY A 885 -2.20 -6.92 -36.70
CA GLY A 885 -3.50 -6.72 -36.04
C GLY A 885 -3.89 -7.81 -35.04
N THR A 886 -2.98 -8.72 -34.67
CA THR A 886 -3.25 -9.91 -33.85
C THR A 886 -2.34 -9.98 -32.63
N ALA A 887 -2.75 -9.35 -31.53
CA ALA A 887 -1.94 -9.28 -30.32
C ALA A 887 -1.57 -10.66 -29.74
N THR A 888 -0.27 -10.98 -29.73
CA THR A 888 0.30 -12.27 -29.36
C THR A 888 1.57 -12.08 -28.53
N VAL A 889 1.73 -12.83 -27.44
CA VAL A 889 2.90 -12.76 -26.55
C VAL A 889 4.20 -13.15 -27.26
N ASP A 890 5.27 -12.41 -27.02
CA ASP A 890 6.61 -12.72 -27.51
C ASP A 890 7.23 -13.91 -26.76
N ILE A 891 8.04 -14.70 -27.47
CA ILE A 891 8.83 -15.77 -26.84
C ILE A 891 10.03 -15.13 -26.12
N GLY A 892 9.94 -15.03 -24.79
CA GLY A 892 11.01 -14.55 -23.90
C GLY A 892 10.50 -13.67 -22.76
N ALA A 893 11.44 -13.04 -22.05
CA ALA A 893 11.16 -12.18 -20.89
C ALA A 893 10.90 -10.68 -21.23
N TYR A 894 10.89 -10.34 -22.51
CA TYR A 894 10.63 -8.99 -23.05
C TYR A 894 9.67 -9.09 -24.23
N GLU A 895 8.83 -8.08 -24.41
CA GLU A 895 8.03 -7.88 -25.64
C GLU A 895 8.73 -6.87 -26.55
N TYR A 896 8.72 -7.12 -27.86
CA TYR A 896 9.15 -6.15 -28.86
C TYR A 896 8.07 -5.07 -29.04
N GLN A 897 8.49 -3.81 -29.18
CA GLN A 897 7.61 -2.67 -29.51
C GLN A 897 8.22 -1.86 -30.67
N PRO A 898 7.41 -1.43 -31.68
CA PRO A 898 7.87 -0.87 -32.96
C PRO A 898 8.19 0.65 -32.99
#